data_AF-A0A9E7E8A7-F1
#
_entry.id   AF-A0A9E7E8A7-F1
#
_cell.length_a   1.000
_cell.length_b   1.000
_cell.length_c   1.000
_cell.angle_alpha   90.00
_cell.angle_beta   90.00
_cell.angle_gamma   90.00
#
_symmetry.space_group_name_H-M   'P 1'
#
loop_
_entity.id
_entity.type
_entity.pdbx_description
1 polymer ?
#
loop_
_entity_poly.entity_id
_entity_poly.type
_entity_poly.pdbx_seq_one_letter_code
_entity_poly.pdbx_strand_id
1 'polypeptide(L)'
;MDHRSWLWRRKSSDKSPGETESSGSVSSEKHSGEPEALRTSSINSSLNHARSPEVSSKDVSHEVNETIKILNEKLSAALLNISAKEDLVKQHVQLAEEALLVWENAEKKVLFLKKQLKDSSEKNSSLEDRVVHLDAALKECIRQLRLTREEQEQKVHDAIIKKTNDWESEKTDLEIRLTELQARLQAKAEITTSFDHELHSTIKALKEENFSLKAEIATLTQDLQIRTSELEISTRTAETASKQHLSSIKKVGKLESECRRLQAAARKSLLANGHNLISNSHYVESVTDSQSDAGERLLNLDIEQSCSDSWASILIMELDQFRKEKANVRSLTNSVEIDLMDDFLEMERLVALPEDDHVSDSIEHDADSEHSVSRNSSSRKELQTICLHIAELEEMIEKMNSEKVEMEKSFTVMNNQLKNTCDQLVAAEGQLVELRRQLKLVNEEKHVLEIEVEAAEGKKNRLEFQLESAHAESAKLHERVNSLDRKFDEEKKLSAKLKVRCQDMEATEAKKKTELELESAYGQIAEFKGKLSLLEEKLGEEKTLSTELASRCWKMDALKQKKEELECQLESANLELHKLHEKVNSFERKLEGEMAFSAELLSKCQNMEAIDAQKIELECQLTFEHLEAGNLQEKVNILEGKLEEERALSSAVAANIEATEAKRKELLVQLELSHVENGSLQEKLATLEKQIEEERAISADSAAKCHSLEHELSSKQRAAEFHLSASSNRVLLIRQEKDMELAAGKLVACQKTILSLNQQLKILANFDNFMLETAKPESNGDLLAFRGESQILSPRISPENMEISSALPNC
;
A
#
# COMPACT_ATOMS: atom_id res chain seq x y z
N MET A 1 -21.38 -24.06 -6.73
CA MET A 1 -21.52 -22.91 -7.64
C MET A 1 -20.12 -22.47 -8.05
N ASP A 2 -19.99 -21.73 -9.14
CA ASP A 2 -18.78 -21.81 -9.98
C ASP A 2 -17.55 -21.07 -9.45
N HIS A 3 -16.40 -21.75 -9.52
CA HIS A 3 -15.08 -21.11 -9.54
C HIS A 3 -14.46 -21.31 -10.92
N ARG A 4 -14.47 -20.25 -11.75
CA ARG A 4 -13.75 -20.21 -13.02
C ARG A 4 -12.37 -19.58 -12.83
N SER A 5 -11.33 -20.39 -12.71
CA SER A 5 -9.95 -19.96 -12.86
C SER A 5 -9.41 -20.38 -14.23
N TRP A 6 -8.90 -19.42 -15.01
CA TRP A 6 -8.26 -19.70 -16.30
C TRP A 6 -6.76 -20.00 -16.08
N LEU A 7 -6.29 -21.15 -16.57
CA LEU A 7 -4.87 -21.51 -16.52
C LEU A 7 -4.42 -22.10 -17.86
N TRP A 8 -3.70 -21.29 -18.65
CA TRP A 8 -2.96 -21.77 -19.81
C TRP A 8 -1.69 -22.50 -19.34
N ARG A 9 -1.68 -23.83 -19.44
CA ARG A 9 -0.46 -24.64 -19.35
C ARG A 9 -0.37 -25.55 -20.57
N ARG A 10 0.61 -25.30 -21.44
CA ARG A 10 0.90 -26.18 -22.59
C ARG A 10 1.33 -27.56 -22.08
N LYS A 11 0.85 -28.62 -22.73
CA LYS A 11 1.27 -30.00 -22.46
C LYS A 11 2.42 -30.36 -23.40
N SER A 12 3.56 -30.77 -22.87
CA SER A 12 4.40 -31.79 -23.52
C SER A 12 3.75 -33.16 -23.26
N SER A 13 3.78 -34.04 -24.27
CA SER A 13 3.31 -35.42 -24.15
C SER A 13 4.42 -36.39 -24.52
N ASP A 14 4.29 -37.61 -24.04
CA ASP A 14 5.39 -38.52 -23.78
C ASP A 14 5.46 -39.65 -24.84
N LYS A 15 6.66 -40.20 -25.01
CA LYS A 15 6.97 -41.59 -25.47
C LYS A 15 6.32 -42.17 -26.75
N SER A 16 7.17 -42.44 -27.76
CA SER A 16 7.73 -43.78 -28.08
C SER A 16 6.79 -44.98 -28.39
N PRO A 17 7.19 -46.04 -29.15
CA PRO A 17 8.17 -46.17 -30.26
C PRO A 17 7.59 -46.87 -31.51
N GLY A 18 8.45 -47.14 -32.52
CA GLY A 18 8.48 -48.48 -33.13
C GLY A 18 7.93 -48.69 -34.55
N GLU A 19 8.88 -48.74 -35.50
CA GLU A 19 8.99 -49.72 -36.61
C GLU A 19 7.98 -49.81 -37.79
N THR A 20 8.64 -49.94 -38.96
CA THR A 20 8.31 -50.69 -40.20
C THR A 20 7.34 -50.18 -41.29
N GLU A 21 7.74 -50.57 -42.52
CA GLU A 21 7.07 -50.56 -43.83
C GLU A 21 6.77 -49.21 -44.54
N SER A 22 6.64 -49.13 -45.87
CA SER A 22 7.37 -49.73 -47.01
C SER A 22 6.78 -49.20 -48.34
N SER A 23 7.63 -48.86 -49.33
CA SER A 23 7.32 -48.81 -50.79
C SER A 23 6.35 -47.73 -51.36
N GLY A 24 6.53 -47.38 -52.64
CA GLY A 24 5.58 -46.58 -53.48
C GLY A 24 5.66 -45.05 -53.28
N SER A 25 6.46 -44.22 -53.96
CA SER A 25 6.96 -44.14 -55.36
C SER A 25 6.00 -43.46 -56.38
N VAL A 26 6.56 -42.48 -57.14
CA VAL A 26 6.07 -41.77 -58.37
C VAL A 26 4.72 -41.00 -58.29
N SER A 27 4.68 -39.66 -58.49
CA SER A 27 4.70 -38.87 -59.76
C SER A 27 3.26 -38.51 -60.23
N SER A 28 2.92 -37.53 -61.09
CA SER A 28 3.58 -36.45 -61.88
C SER A 28 2.86 -35.09 -61.57
N GLU A 29 2.95 -33.93 -62.26
CA GLU A 29 3.51 -33.40 -63.53
C GLU A 29 4.12 -32.00 -63.23
N LYS A 30 5.07 -31.37 -63.94
CA LYS A 30 5.81 -31.60 -65.20
C LYS A 30 5.07 -31.40 -66.54
N HIS A 31 5.23 -30.23 -67.16
CA HIS A 31 5.26 -29.83 -68.60
C HIS A 31 5.50 -28.30 -68.61
N SER A 32 6.14 -27.59 -69.56
CA SER A 32 7.02 -27.85 -70.72
C SER A 32 7.56 -26.46 -71.17
N GLY A 33 8.70 -26.25 -71.85
CA GLY A 33 9.73 -27.12 -72.43
C GLY A 33 10.83 -26.29 -73.12
N GLU A 34 11.74 -26.93 -73.85
CA GLU A 34 12.71 -26.32 -74.80
C GLU A 34 12.02 -25.72 -76.04
N PRO A 35 12.65 -24.89 -76.91
CA PRO A 35 14.08 -24.85 -77.30
C PRO A 35 14.71 -23.42 -77.25
N GLU A 36 15.89 -23.07 -77.79
CA GLU A 36 16.76 -23.73 -78.78
C GLU A 36 18.26 -23.39 -78.59
N ALA A 37 19.15 -24.13 -79.26
CA ALA A 37 20.60 -24.05 -79.09
C ALA A 37 21.29 -22.96 -79.95
N LEU A 38 22.58 -22.67 -79.69
CA LEU A 38 23.69 -23.07 -80.58
C LEU A 38 25.10 -22.57 -80.17
N ARG A 39 26.09 -23.46 -80.31
CA ARG A 39 27.52 -23.21 -80.64
C ARG A 39 28.42 -22.44 -79.65
N THR A 40 29.11 -23.19 -78.78
CA THR A 40 30.52 -22.90 -78.44
C THR A 40 31.45 -23.83 -79.25
N SER A 41 31.94 -23.36 -80.39
CA SER A 41 32.84 -24.17 -81.24
C SER A 41 34.28 -24.14 -80.74
N SER A 42 34.81 -25.30 -80.36
CA SER A 42 36.26 -25.49 -80.23
C SER A 42 36.90 -25.37 -81.62
N ILE A 43 37.66 -24.30 -81.86
CA ILE A 43 38.43 -24.11 -83.10
C ILE A 43 39.84 -24.64 -82.89
N ASN A 44 40.01 -25.94 -83.17
CA ASN A 44 41.32 -26.50 -83.46
C ASN A 44 41.80 -25.93 -84.81
N SER A 45 42.78 -25.03 -84.79
CA SER A 45 43.39 -24.46 -86.00
C SER A 45 44.36 -25.44 -86.68
N SER A 46 43.85 -26.62 -87.07
CA SER A 46 44.59 -27.59 -87.86
C SER A 46 44.69 -27.13 -89.31
N LEU A 47 45.83 -26.53 -89.66
CA LEU A 47 46.13 -26.04 -90.99
C LEU A 47 46.38 -27.20 -91.97
N ASN A 48 45.46 -27.43 -92.91
CA ASN A 48 45.72 -28.25 -94.10
C ASN A 48 44.74 -27.96 -95.25
N HIS A 49 45.22 -27.28 -96.29
CA HIS A 49 44.69 -27.48 -97.64
C HIS A 49 45.82 -27.31 -98.67
N ALA A 50 46.09 -28.33 -99.45
CA ALA A 50 47.20 -28.33 -100.40
C ALA A 50 46.86 -27.58 -101.69
N ARG A 51 47.78 -26.72 -102.16
CA ARG A 51 47.95 -26.36 -103.58
C ARG A 51 49.34 -25.75 -103.83
N SER A 52 50.15 -26.40 -104.67
CA SER A 52 51.36 -25.79 -105.27
C SER A 52 50.97 -24.82 -106.39
N PRO A 53 51.82 -23.82 -106.73
CA PRO A 53 52.84 -24.10 -107.74
C PRO A 53 54.22 -23.43 -107.55
N GLU A 54 55.22 -24.10 -108.12
CA GLU A 54 56.41 -23.58 -108.84
C GLU A 54 57.27 -22.41 -108.31
N VAL A 55 58.46 -22.79 -107.85
CA VAL A 55 59.79 -22.30 -108.29
C VAL A 55 60.01 -20.79 -108.52
N SER A 56 60.79 -20.18 -107.62
CA SER A 56 61.90 -19.27 -107.98
C SER A 56 62.98 -19.28 -106.89
N SER A 57 64.17 -18.73 -107.18
CA SER A 57 65.40 -18.94 -106.37
C SER A 57 66.02 -17.67 -105.80
N LYS A 58 66.37 -17.66 -104.49
CA LYS A 58 67.74 -17.42 -103.97
C LYS A 58 67.83 -17.57 -102.43
N ASP A 59 69.06 -17.72 -101.94
CA ASP A 59 69.59 -17.55 -100.57
C ASP A 59 68.80 -18.09 -99.35
N VAL A 60 69.33 -19.16 -98.76
CA VAL A 60 68.78 -19.85 -97.59
C VAL A 60 69.79 -19.80 -96.43
N SER A 61 69.77 -18.72 -95.64
CA SER A 61 70.64 -18.59 -94.45
C SER A 61 70.09 -17.72 -93.31
N HIS A 62 69.43 -16.59 -93.60
CA HIS A 62 68.92 -15.70 -92.55
C HIS A 62 67.52 -16.08 -92.02
N GLU A 63 66.57 -16.40 -92.91
CA GLU A 63 65.16 -16.65 -92.54
C GLU A 63 64.98 -17.88 -91.61
N VAL A 64 65.87 -18.87 -91.71
CA VAL A 64 65.90 -20.05 -90.83
C VAL A 64 66.29 -19.65 -89.40
N ASN A 65 67.20 -18.69 -89.21
CA ASN A 65 67.57 -18.20 -87.88
C ASN A 65 66.43 -17.38 -87.23
N GLU A 66 65.77 -16.52 -88.02
CA GLU A 66 64.64 -15.72 -87.54
C GLU A 66 63.46 -16.61 -87.09
N THR A 67 63.15 -17.66 -87.86
CA THR A 67 62.08 -18.61 -87.53
C THR A 67 62.42 -19.51 -86.33
N ILE A 68 63.68 -19.96 -86.19
CA ILE A 68 64.14 -20.68 -84.99
C ILE A 68 64.03 -19.78 -83.75
N LYS A 69 64.42 -18.51 -83.85
CA LYS A 69 64.32 -17.53 -82.75
C LYS A 69 62.86 -17.32 -82.32
N ILE A 70 61.95 -17.10 -83.27
CA ILE A 70 60.50 -16.95 -82.99
C ILE A 70 59.91 -18.22 -82.34
N LEU A 71 60.37 -19.42 -82.75
CA LEU A 71 59.95 -20.67 -82.12
C LEU A 71 60.50 -20.82 -80.70
N ASN A 72 61.74 -20.42 -80.45
CA ASN A 72 62.35 -20.43 -79.12
C ASN A 72 61.67 -19.43 -78.16
N GLU A 73 61.37 -18.21 -78.63
CA GLU A 73 60.61 -17.21 -77.87
C GLU A 73 59.20 -17.71 -77.54
N LYS A 74 58.51 -18.36 -78.48
CA LYS A 74 57.21 -19.02 -78.24
C LYS A 74 57.32 -20.19 -77.26
N LEU A 75 58.39 -20.98 -77.32
CA LEU A 75 58.65 -22.08 -76.39
C LEU A 75 58.91 -21.53 -74.98
N SER A 76 59.72 -20.48 -74.83
CA SER A 76 59.95 -19.80 -73.55
C SER A 76 58.67 -19.18 -72.98
N ALA A 77 57.86 -18.52 -73.80
CA ALA A 77 56.56 -17.99 -73.40
C ALA A 77 55.58 -19.10 -72.98
N ALA A 78 55.56 -20.24 -73.67
CA ALA A 78 54.76 -21.40 -73.31
C ALA A 78 55.25 -22.04 -71.99
N LEU A 79 56.56 -22.17 -71.78
CA LEU A 79 57.14 -22.69 -70.54
C LEU A 79 56.86 -21.78 -69.34
N LEU A 80 56.96 -20.45 -69.51
CA LEU A 80 56.57 -19.47 -68.48
C LEU A 80 55.05 -19.50 -68.19
N ASN A 81 54.22 -19.75 -69.21
CA ASN A 81 52.78 -19.93 -69.03
C ASN A 81 52.45 -21.23 -68.27
N ILE A 82 53.22 -22.29 -68.53
CA ILE A 82 53.12 -23.58 -67.83
C ILE A 82 53.57 -23.43 -66.37
N SER A 83 54.72 -22.81 -66.09
CA SER A 83 55.18 -22.62 -64.71
C SER A 83 54.23 -21.72 -63.90
N ALA A 84 53.75 -20.61 -64.48
CA ALA A 84 52.76 -19.75 -63.83
C ALA A 84 51.43 -20.48 -63.53
N LYS A 85 51.00 -21.42 -64.38
CA LYS A 85 49.85 -22.28 -64.12
C LYS A 85 50.15 -23.36 -63.08
N GLU A 86 51.35 -23.93 -63.07
CA GLU A 86 51.79 -24.90 -62.07
C GLU A 86 51.83 -24.27 -60.68
N ASP A 87 52.32 -23.03 -60.57
CA ASP A 87 52.36 -22.27 -59.32
C ASP A 87 50.96 -21.83 -58.86
N LEU A 88 50.07 -21.45 -59.79
CA LEU A 88 48.66 -21.21 -59.49
C LEU A 88 47.96 -22.50 -58.99
N VAL A 89 48.29 -23.66 -59.56
CA VAL A 89 47.79 -24.96 -59.07
C VAL A 89 48.33 -25.27 -57.67
N LYS A 90 49.61 -24.99 -57.38
CA LYS A 90 50.16 -25.13 -56.01
C LYS A 90 49.43 -24.23 -55.01
N GLN A 91 49.15 -22.98 -55.37
CA GLN A 91 48.36 -22.06 -54.54
C GLN A 91 46.93 -22.57 -54.31
N HIS A 92 46.25 -23.10 -55.34
CA HIS A 92 44.93 -23.69 -55.17
C HIS A 92 44.93 -24.96 -54.30
N VAL A 93 45.98 -25.78 -54.36
CA VAL A 93 46.15 -26.93 -53.45
C VAL A 93 46.35 -26.46 -52.01
N GLN A 94 47.23 -25.48 -51.78
CA GLN A 94 47.48 -24.92 -50.44
C GLN A 94 46.21 -24.29 -49.84
N LEU A 95 45.46 -23.51 -50.61
CA LEU A 95 44.18 -22.93 -50.18
C LEU A 95 43.12 -24.00 -49.89
N ALA A 96 43.13 -25.13 -50.60
CA ALA A 96 42.25 -26.27 -50.31
C ALA A 96 42.68 -27.01 -49.03
N GLU A 97 43.97 -27.19 -48.79
CA GLU A 97 44.51 -27.79 -47.56
C GLU A 97 44.22 -26.91 -46.32
N GLU A 98 44.46 -25.60 -46.41
CA GLU A 98 44.11 -24.64 -45.35
C GLU A 98 42.61 -24.62 -45.07
N ALA A 99 41.76 -24.61 -46.12
CA ALA A 99 40.32 -24.71 -45.95
C ALA A 99 39.91 -26.01 -45.25
N LEU A 100 40.45 -27.16 -45.66
CA LEU A 100 40.16 -28.46 -45.04
C LEU A 100 40.59 -28.49 -43.56
N LEU A 101 41.72 -27.89 -43.19
CA LEU A 101 42.15 -27.77 -41.79
C LEU A 101 41.22 -26.87 -40.96
N VAL A 102 40.68 -25.79 -41.55
CA VAL A 102 39.65 -24.95 -40.91
C VAL A 102 38.35 -25.73 -40.72
N TRP A 103 37.91 -26.48 -41.73
CA TRP A 103 36.72 -27.35 -41.63
C TRP A 103 36.87 -28.44 -40.57
N GLU A 104 38.00 -29.15 -40.53
CA GLU A 104 38.25 -30.22 -39.55
C GLU A 104 38.31 -29.66 -38.11
N ASN A 105 38.89 -28.46 -37.92
CA ASN A 105 38.90 -27.75 -36.65
C ASN A 105 37.48 -27.27 -36.24
N ALA A 106 36.67 -26.82 -37.19
CA ALA A 106 35.27 -26.47 -36.96
C ALA A 106 34.44 -27.70 -36.57
N GLU A 107 34.60 -28.83 -37.26
CA GLU A 107 33.93 -30.10 -36.94
C GLU A 107 34.31 -30.59 -35.53
N LYS A 108 35.60 -30.58 -35.18
CA LYS A 108 36.08 -30.92 -33.81
C LYS A 108 35.42 -30.05 -32.74
N LYS A 109 35.25 -28.75 -32.98
CA LYS A 109 34.53 -27.82 -32.08
C LYS A 109 33.04 -28.13 -32.00
N VAL A 110 32.37 -28.39 -33.13
CA VAL A 110 30.95 -28.77 -33.18
C VAL A 110 30.70 -30.09 -32.42
N LEU A 111 31.58 -31.09 -32.57
CA LEU A 111 31.51 -32.34 -31.82
C LEU A 111 31.71 -32.14 -30.31
N PHE A 112 32.65 -31.28 -29.90
CA PHE A 112 32.83 -30.91 -28.48
C PHE A 112 31.58 -30.23 -27.91
N LEU A 113 31.06 -29.19 -28.58
CA LEU A 113 29.87 -28.46 -28.15
C LEU A 113 28.63 -29.36 -28.12
N LYS A 114 28.46 -30.25 -29.11
CA LYS A 114 27.38 -31.25 -29.15
C LYS A 114 27.46 -32.24 -27.99
N LYS A 115 28.67 -32.66 -27.59
CA LYS A 115 28.87 -33.44 -26.37
C LYS A 115 28.51 -32.64 -25.11
N GLN A 116 29.04 -31.42 -24.97
CA GLN A 116 28.76 -30.56 -23.81
C GLN A 116 27.27 -30.27 -23.65
N LEU A 117 26.54 -30.05 -24.75
CA LEU A 117 25.09 -29.89 -24.77
C LEU A 117 24.36 -31.16 -24.30
N LYS A 118 24.79 -32.35 -24.75
CA LYS A 118 24.23 -33.63 -24.29
C LYS A 118 24.48 -33.85 -22.80
N ASP A 119 25.73 -33.68 -22.36
CA ASP A 119 26.16 -33.81 -20.96
C ASP A 119 25.42 -32.81 -20.03
N SER A 120 24.99 -31.65 -20.54
CA SER A 120 24.15 -30.67 -19.83
C SER A 120 22.66 -31.04 -19.88
N SER A 121 22.16 -31.59 -21.00
CA SER A 121 20.76 -32.00 -21.14
C SER A 121 20.43 -33.20 -20.25
N GLU A 122 21.35 -34.14 -20.08
CA GLU A 122 21.22 -35.26 -19.14
C GLU A 122 21.19 -34.79 -17.68
N LYS A 123 22.03 -33.80 -17.34
CA LYS A 123 21.99 -33.14 -16.01
C LYS A 123 20.67 -32.44 -15.77
N ASN A 124 20.16 -31.68 -16.74
CA ASN A 124 18.87 -31.00 -16.62
C ASN A 124 17.73 -32.02 -16.39
N SER A 125 17.67 -33.12 -17.16
CA SER A 125 16.71 -34.20 -16.92
C SER A 125 16.79 -34.72 -15.48
N SER A 126 17.99 -35.02 -14.97
CA SER A 126 18.18 -35.51 -13.59
C SER A 126 17.78 -34.49 -12.50
N LEU A 127 17.82 -33.20 -12.83
CA LEU A 127 17.38 -32.12 -11.94
C LEU A 127 15.86 -31.95 -12.00
N GLU A 128 15.26 -32.08 -13.18
CA GLU A 128 13.81 -32.08 -13.38
C GLU A 128 13.15 -33.26 -12.65
N ASP A 129 13.69 -34.49 -12.80
CA ASP A 129 13.26 -35.67 -12.05
C ASP A 129 13.33 -35.43 -10.52
N ARG A 130 14.44 -34.84 -10.05
CA ARG A 130 14.62 -34.50 -8.62
C ARG A 130 13.62 -33.43 -8.16
N VAL A 131 13.28 -32.44 -8.98
CA VAL A 131 12.25 -31.44 -8.67
C VAL A 131 10.87 -32.09 -8.57
N VAL A 132 10.53 -33.02 -9.47
CA VAL A 132 9.26 -33.79 -9.40
C VAL A 132 9.20 -34.64 -8.13
N HIS A 133 10.29 -35.30 -7.73
CA HIS A 133 10.33 -36.05 -6.48
C HIS A 133 10.20 -35.16 -5.23
N LEU A 134 10.81 -33.96 -5.23
CA LEU A 134 10.70 -33.01 -4.12
C LEU A 134 9.30 -32.38 -4.04
N ASP A 135 8.68 -32.05 -5.17
CA ASP A 135 7.28 -31.59 -5.25
C ASP A 135 6.30 -32.65 -4.75
N ALA A 136 6.49 -33.92 -5.11
CA ALA A 136 5.69 -35.03 -4.60
C ALA A 136 5.85 -35.22 -3.07
N ALA A 137 7.09 -35.17 -2.56
CA ALA A 137 7.36 -35.27 -1.12
C ALA A 137 6.80 -34.06 -0.33
N LEU A 138 6.89 -32.85 -0.89
CA LEU A 138 6.30 -31.64 -0.31
C LEU A 138 4.77 -31.73 -0.25
N LYS A 139 4.12 -32.20 -1.32
CA LYS A 139 2.66 -32.43 -1.35
C LYS A 139 2.21 -33.44 -0.31
N GLU A 140 2.96 -34.54 -0.13
CA GLU A 140 2.67 -35.53 0.91
C GLU A 140 2.88 -34.96 2.33
N CYS A 141 3.95 -34.20 2.57
CA CYS A 141 4.16 -33.48 3.83
C CYS A 141 3.02 -32.51 4.15
N ILE A 142 2.59 -31.70 3.17
CA ILE A 142 1.44 -30.79 3.29
C ILE A 142 0.14 -31.57 3.56
N ARG A 143 -0.05 -32.74 2.92
CA ARG A 143 -1.21 -33.61 3.16
C ARG A 143 -1.23 -34.16 4.59
N GLN A 144 -0.08 -34.61 5.11
CA GLN A 144 0.05 -35.09 6.48
C GLN A 144 -0.19 -33.95 7.50
N LEU A 145 0.39 -32.76 7.28
CA LEU A 145 0.16 -31.59 8.13
C LEU A 145 -1.31 -31.14 8.15
N ARG A 146 -2.04 -31.29 7.04
CA ARG A 146 -3.48 -31.04 7.00
C ARG A 146 -4.27 -32.06 7.81
N LEU A 147 -3.97 -33.36 7.66
CA LEU A 147 -4.67 -34.41 8.43
C LEU A 147 -4.37 -34.32 9.93
N THR A 148 -3.13 -34.08 10.35
CA THR A 148 -2.81 -33.96 11.79
C THR A 148 -3.42 -32.70 12.40
N ARG A 149 -3.56 -31.63 11.63
CA ARG A 149 -4.35 -30.44 12.01
C ARG A 149 -5.84 -30.78 12.13
N GLU A 150 -6.44 -31.39 11.11
CA GLU A 150 -7.87 -31.75 11.07
C GLU A 150 -8.24 -32.72 12.21
N GLU A 151 -7.40 -33.73 12.46
CA GLU A 151 -7.52 -34.60 13.64
C GLU A 151 -7.44 -33.84 14.96
N GLN A 152 -6.59 -32.82 15.08
CA GLN A 152 -6.42 -32.04 16.30
C GLN A 152 -7.58 -31.05 16.50
N GLU A 153 -8.07 -30.43 15.42
CA GLU A 153 -9.27 -29.61 15.43
C GLU A 153 -10.50 -30.44 15.83
N GLN A 154 -10.65 -31.66 15.30
CA GLN A 154 -11.70 -32.59 15.74
C GLN A 154 -11.55 -32.97 17.23
N LYS A 155 -10.35 -33.33 17.71
CA LYS A 155 -10.10 -33.62 19.13
C LYS A 155 -10.42 -32.43 20.05
N VAL A 156 -10.17 -31.21 19.60
CA VAL A 156 -10.53 -29.98 20.31
C VAL A 156 -12.05 -29.76 20.30
N HIS A 157 -12.72 -29.93 19.16
CA HIS A 157 -14.19 -29.85 19.07
C HIS A 157 -14.87 -30.90 19.96
N ASP A 158 -14.42 -32.17 19.94
CA ASP A 158 -14.95 -33.24 20.79
C ASP A 158 -14.75 -32.93 22.29
N ALA A 159 -13.60 -32.37 22.65
CA ALA A 159 -13.30 -31.95 24.02
C ALA A 159 -14.16 -30.76 24.48
N ILE A 160 -14.41 -29.78 23.58
CA ILE A 160 -15.33 -28.66 23.83
C ILE A 160 -16.76 -29.16 23.99
N ILE A 161 -17.26 -29.99 23.07
CA ILE A 161 -18.62 -30.57 23.13
C ILE A 161 -18.81 -31.34 24.43
N LYS A 162 -17.84 -32.19 24.80
CA LYS A 162 -17.88 -32.88 26.10
C LYS A 162 -17.92 -31.90 27.27
N LYS A 163 -17.09 -30.85 27.26
CA LYS A 163 -17.07 -29.86 28.33
C LYS A 163 -18.36 -29.04 28.43
N THR A 164 -18.99 -28.68 27.30
CA THR A 164 -20.32 -28.07 27.28
C THR A 164 -21.34 -29.00 27.92
N ASN A 165 -21.37 -30.29 27.56
CA ASN A 165 -22.28 -31.27 28.16
C ASN A 165 -22.03 -31.47 29.66
N ASP A 166 -20.75 -31.50 30.10
CA ASP A 166 -20.38 -31.54 31.52
C ASP A 166 -20.98 -30.30 32.25
N TRP A 167 -20.74 -29.08 31.74
CA TRP A 167 -21.26 -27.83 32.32
C TRP A 167 -22.78 -27.72 32.30
N GLU A 168 -23.45 -28.19 31.24
CA GLU A 168 -24.91 -28.23 31.17
C GLU A 168 -25.48 -29.19 32.23
N SER A 169 -24.84 -30.34 32.45
CA SER A 169 -25.25 -31.26 33.51
C SER A 169 -25.11 -30.64 34.91
N GLU A 170 -23.96 -30.03 35.22
CA GLU A 170 -23.74 -29.34 36.51
C GLU A 170 -24.71 -28.16 36.70
N LYS A 171 -24.98 -27.40 35.64
CA LYS A 171 -26.00 -26.34 35.64
C LYS A 171 -27.39 -26.91 35.99
N THR A 172 -27.83 -28.00 35.36
CA THR A 172 -29.14 -28.60 35.70
C THR A 172 -29.18 -29.14 37.13
N ASP A 173 -28.07 -29.69 37.63
CA ASP A 173 -27.94 -30.15 39.02
C ASP A 173 -28.04 -28.99 40.03
N LEU A 174 -27.47 -27.83 39.70
CA LEU A 174 -27.58 -26.59 40.49
C LEU A 174 -28.98 -25.98 40.41
N GLU A 175 -29.61 -25.98 39.24
CA GLU A 175 -31.01 -25.53 39.06
C GLU A 175 -31.98 -26.41 39.88
N ILE A 176 -31.80 -27.74 39.87
CA ILE A 176 -32.55 -28.67 40.72
C ILE A 176 -32.36 -28.32 42.21
N ARG A 177 -31.11 -28.16 42.68
CA ARG A 177 -30.82 -27.79 44.07
C ARG A 177 -31.43 -26.44 44.48
N LEU A 178 -31.46 -25.46 43.57
CA LEU A 178 -32.13 -24.18 43.81
C LEU A 178 -33.65 -24.35 43.98
N THR A 179 -34.30 -25.14 43.12
CA THR A 179 -35.74 -25.42 43.27
C THR A 179 -36.06 -26.19 44.55
N GLU A 180 -35.20 -27.13 44.98
CA GLU A 180 -35.39 -27.86 46.23
C GLU A 180 -35.22 -26.95 47.46
N LEU A 181 -34.20 -26.08 47.47
CA LEU A 181 -34.00 -25.09 48.52
C LEU A 181 -35.15 -24.09 48.59
N GLN A 182 -35.68 -23.64 47.44
CA GLN A 182 -36.86 -22.77 47.38
C GLN A 182 -38.10 -23.46 47.95
N ALA A 183 -38.35 -24.73 47.60
CA ALA A 183 -39.46 -25.52 48.14
C ALA A 183 -39.33 -25.74 49.66
N ARG A 184 -38.12 -26.06 50.16
CA ARG A 184 -37.83 -26.18 51.61
C ARG A 184 -38.05 -24.86 52.35
N LEU A 185 -37.70 -23.73 51.75
CA LEU A 185 -37.90 -22.39 52.33
C LEU A 185 -39.39 -22.03 52.38
N GLN A 186 -40.14 -22.29 51.31
CA GLN A 186 -41.59 -22.10 51.28
C GLN A 186 -42.31 -22.98 52.32
N ALA A 187 -42.01 -24.28 52.38
CA ALA A 187 -42.59 -25.18 53.37
C ALA A 187 -42.28 -24.73 54.82
N LYS A 188 -41.09 -24.17 55.08
CA LYS A 188 -40.75 -23.58 56.38
C LYS A 188 -41.58 -22.32 56.67
N ALA A 189 -41.83 -21.47 55.68
CA ALA A 189 -42.66 -20.28 55.84
C ALA A 189 -44.15 -20.63 56.10
N GLU A 190 -44.65 -21.67 55.44
CA GLU A 190 -46.00 -22.24 55.68
C GLU A 190 -46.10 -22.81 57.11
N ILE A 191 -45.07 -23.51 57.60
CA ILE A 191 -45.01 -23.99 58.99
C ILE A 191 -44.99 -22.82 59.99
N THR A 192 -44.17 -21.79 59.77
CA THR A 192 -44.13 -20.64 60.71
C THR A 192 -45.45 -19.87 60.72
N THR A 193 -46.07 -19.62 59.56
CA THR A 193 -47.36 -18.92 59.51
C THR A 193 -48.50 -19.73 60.11
N SER A 194 -48.49 -21.06 59.97
CA SER A 194 -49.42 -21.95 60.69
C SER A 194 -49.21 -21.88 62.21
N PHE A 195 -47.96 -21.93 62.68
CA PHE A 195 -47.63 -21.85 64.10
C PHE A 195 -48.00 -20.49 64.71
N ASP A 196 -47.72 -19.38 64.02
CA ASP A 196 -48.09 -18.04 64.47
C ASP A 196 -49.62 -17.87 64.55
N HIS A 197 -50.37 -18.51 63.65
CA HIS A 197 -51.83 -18.52 63.69
C HIS A 197 -52.39 -19.33 64.87
N GLU A 198 -51.83 -20.53 65.11
CA GLU A 198 -52.19 -21.38 66.25
C GLU A 198 -51.86 -20.70 67.59
N LEU A 199 -50.68 -20.10 67.70
CA LEU A 199 -50.26 -19.29 68.85
C LEU A 199 -51.18 -18.09 69.07
N HIS A 200 -51.57 -17.38 68.00
CA HIS A 200 -52.52 -16.26 68.12
C HIS A 200 -53.92 -16.73 68.56
N SER A 201 -54.37 -17.91 68.10
CA SER A 201 -55.65 -18.49 68.50
C SER A 201 -55.70 -18.89 69.98
N THR A 202 -54.63 -19.52 70.49
CA THR A 202 -54.51 -19.91 71.90
C THR A 202 -54.35 -18.70 72.81
N ILE A 203 -53.56 -17.70 72.41
CA ILE A 203 -53.47 -16.40 73.11
C ILE A 203 -54.83 -15.68 73.15
N LYS A 204 -55.66 -15.80 72.11
CA LYS A 204 -57.03 -15.24 72.12
C LYS A 204 -57.92 -15.98 73.13
N ALA A 205 -57.98 -17.31 73.07
CA ALA A 205 -58.78 -18.11 74.00
C ALA A 205 -58.40 -17.87 75.47
N LEU A 206 -57.09 -17.86 75.79
CA LEU A 206 -56.60 -17.56 77.14
C LEU A 206 -56.92 -16.13 77.61
N LYS A 207 -57.02 -15.16 76.70
CA LYS A 207 -57.49 -13.80 77.05
C LYS A 207 -58.98 -13.80 77.39
N GLU A 208 -59.80 -14.50 76.60
CA GLU A 208 -61.24 -14.60 76.81
C GLU A 208 -61.55 -15.31 78.14
N GLU A 209 -60.88 -16.43 78.43
CA GLU A 209 -60.91 -17.10 79.74
C GLU A 209 -60.45 -16.16 80.87
N ASN A 210 -59.36 -15.41 80.69
CA ASN A 210 -58.87 -14.47 81.70
C ASN A 210 -59.84 -13.31 81.97
N PHE A 211 -60.61 -12.85 80.97
CA PHE A 211 -61.70 -11.91 81.17
C PHE A 211 -62.88 -12.55 81.92
N SER A 212 -63.25 -13.79 81.60
CA SER A 212 -64.31 -14.54 82.30
C SER A 212 -63.97 -14.74 83.78
N LEU A 213 -62.77 -15.23 84.10
CA LEU A 213 -62.30 -15.41 85.48
C LEU A 213 -62.22 -14.08 86.26
N LYS A 214 -61.87 -12.97 85.60
CA LYS A 214 -61.92 -11.64 86.23
C LYS A 214 -63.34 -11.19 86.56
N ALA A 215 -64.31 -11.49 85.70
CA ALA A 215 -65.72 -11.21 85.97
C ALA A 215 -66.25 -12.07 87.13
N GLU A 216 -65.91 -13.36 87.16
CA GLU A 216 -66.25 -14.27 88.26
C GLU A 216 -65.69 -13.78 89.60
N ILE A 217 -64.39 -13.45 89.66
CA ILE A 217 -63.74 -12.89 90.87
C ILE A 217 -64.42 -11.59 91.33
N ALA A 218 -64.84 -10.72 90.40
CA ALA A 218 -65.57 -9.51 90.73
C ALA A 218 -66.94 -9.82 91.36
N THR A 219 -67.71 -10.75 90.79
CA THR A 219 -69.00 -11.18 91.36
C THR A 219 -68.85 -11.84 92.73
N LEU A 220 -67.87 -12.74 92.92
CA LEU A 220 -67.59 -13.36 94.22
C LEU A 220 -67.19 -12.33 95.27
N THR A 221 -66.42 -11.31 94.89
CA THR A 221 -66.03 -10.21 95.78
C THR A 221 -67.25 -9.38 96.21
N GLN A 222 -68.18 -9.11 95.28
CA GLN A 222 -69.43 -8.41 95.56
C GLN A 222 -70.34 -9.24 96.50
N ASP A 223 -70.47 -10.54 96.27
CA ASP A 223 -71.25 -11.44 97.15
C ASP A 223 -70.65 -11.51 98.56
N LEU A 224 -69.32 -11.61 98.69
CA LEU A 224 -68.63 -11.56 99.98
C LEU A 224 -68.86 -10.22 100.71
N GLN A 225 -68.88 -9.10 99.98
CA GLN A 225 -69.20 -7.78 100.53
C GLN A 225 -70.66 -7.72 101.01
N ILE A 226 -71.61 -8.28 100.24
CA ILE A 226 -73.03 -8.38 100.63
C ILE A 226 -73.16 -9.22 101.91
N ARG A 227 -72.60 -10.45 101.94
CA ARG A 227 -72.61 -11.32 103.14
C ARG A 227 -71.98 -10.66 104.36
N THR A 228 -70.92 -9.89 104.18
CA THR A 228 -70.30 -9.12 105.28
C THR A 228 -71.28 -8.07 105.81
N SER A 229 -71.98 -7.33 104.94
CA SER A 229 -72.98 -6.34 105.36
C SER A 229 -74.21 -6.97 106.01
N GLU A 230 -74.66 -8.14 105.55
CA GLU A 230 -75.73 -8.92 106.21
C GLU A 230 -75.34 -9.35 107.62
N LEU A 231 -74.10 -9.82 107.82
CA LEU A 231 -73.57 -10.18 109.14
C LEU A 231 -73.43 -8.95 110.05
N GLU A 232 -73.03 -7.79 109.54
CA GLU A 232 -73.04 -6.54 110.31
C GLU A 232 -74.45 -6.12 110.73
N ILE A 233 -75.45 -6.23 109.84
CA ILE A 233 -76.84 -5.90 110.15
C ILE A 233 -77.41 -6.89 111.18
N SER A 234 -77.11 -8.18 111.01
CA SER A 234 -77.52 -9.26 111.92
C SER A 234 -76.92 -9.08 113.32
N THR A 235 -75.61 -8.80 113.43
CA THR A 235 -74.94 -8.53 114.71
C THR A 235 -75.43 -7.24 115.36
N ARG A 236 -75.62 -6.14 114.62
CA ARG A 236 -76.26 -4.91 115.15
C ARG A 236 -77.68 -5.16 115.65
N THR A 237 -78.44 -6.04 115.00
CA THR A 237 -79.80 -6.43 115.41
C THR A 237 -79.77 -7.28 116.68
N ALA A 238 -78.88 -8.28 116.77
CA ALA A 238 -78.68 -9.09 117.97
C ALA A 238 -78.18 -8.25 119.16
N GLU A 239 -77.27 -7.29 118.93
CA GLU A 239 -76.82 -6.33 119.94
C GLU A 239 -77.95 -5.43 120.44
N THR A 240 -78.77 -4.88 119.56
CA THR A 240 -79.86 -3.99 119.95
C THR A 240 -80.97 -4.75 120.67
N ALA A 241 -81.32 -5.95 120.22
CA ALA A 241 -82.18 -6.87 120.96
C ALA A 241 -81.61 -7.19 122.35
N SER A 242 -80.32 -7.54 122.46
CA SER A 242 -79.65 -7.80 123.74
C SER A 242 -79.66 -6.58 124.68
N LYS A 243 -79.39 -5.37 124.16
CA LYS A 243 -79.50 -4.10 124.90
C LYS A 243 -80.93 -3.84 125.37
N GLN A 244 -81.95 -4.15 124.58
CA GLN A 244 -83.37 -4.07 124.97
C GLN A 244 -83.76 -5.12 126.02
N HIS A 245 -83.33 -6.38 125.86
CA HIS A 245 -83.53 -7.43 126.87
C HIS A 245 -82.87 -7.07 128.19
N LEU A 246 -81.63 -6.57 128.19
CA LEU A 246 -80.91 -6.15 129.39
C LEU A 246 -81.56 -4.92 130.06
N SER A 247 -82.17 -4.02 129.28
CA SER A 247 -83.02 -2.94 129.80
C SER A 247 -84.33 -3.48 130.43
N SER A 248 -84.96 -4.47 129.78
CA SER A 248 -86.17 -5.12 130.28
C SER A 248 -85.91 -5.95 131.54
N ILE A 249 -84.80 -6.68 131.62
CA ILE A 249 -84.32 -7.38 132.82
C ILE A 249 -84.06 -6.38 133.95
N LYS A 250 -83.47 -5.21 133.67
CA LYS A 250 -83.33 -4.13 134.67
C LYS A 250 -84.67 -3.56 135.14
N LYS A 251 -85.70 -3.52 134.29
CA LYS A 251 -87.08 -3.14 134.67
C LYS A 251 -87.75 -4.24 135.51
N VAL A 252 -87.66 -5.50 135.08
CA VAL A 252 -88.19 -6.67 135.80
C VAL A 252 -87.54 -6.80 137.18
N GLY A 253 -86.22 -6.70 137.30
CA GLY A 253 -85.53 -6.73 138.61
C GLY A 253 -85.95 -5.61 139.56
N LYS A 254 -86.31 -4.43 139.04
CA LYS A 254 -86.94 -3.34 139.84
C LYS A 254 -88.37 -3.69 140.24
N LEU A 255 -89.19 -4.20 139.31
CA LEU A 255 -90.55 -4.63 139.61
C LEU A 255 -90.59 -5.81 140.59
N GLU A 256 -89.62 -6.73 140.53
CA GLU A 256 -89.43 -7.80 141.50
C GLU A 256 -89.03 -7.27 142.87
N SER A 257 -88.07 -6.35 142.97
CA SER A 257 -87.69 -5.77 144.27
C SER A 257 -88.86 -4.99 144.89
N GLU A 258 -89.65 -4.31 144.06
CA GLU A 258 -90.88 -3.62 144.46
C GLU A 258 -92.00 -4.61 144.84
N CYS A 259 -92.15 -5.72 144.12
CA CYS A 259 -93.11 -6.78 144.46
C CYS A 259 -92.70 -7.49 145.76
N ARG A 260 -91.42 -7.72 146.01
CA ARG A 260 -90.89 -8.21 147.29
C ARG A 260 -91.14 -7.21 148.42
N ARG A 261 -90.98 -5.90 148.16
CA ARG A 261 -91.31 -4.81 149.11
C ARG A 261 -92.81 -4.77 149.43
N LEU A 262 -93.66 -4.87 148.41
CA LEU A 262 -95.12 -4.93 148.55
C LEU A 262 -95.58 -6.21 149.25
N GLN A 263 -94.97 -7.36 148.98
CA GLN A 263 -95.27 -8.62 149.67
C GLN A 263 -94.82 -8.56 151.15
N ALA A 264 -93.71 -7.89 151.46
CA ALA A 264 -93.29 -7.62 152.83
C ALA A 264 -94.24 -6.62 153.55
N ALA A 265 -94.76 -5.63 152.83
CA ALA A 265 -95.78 -4.71 153.36
C ALA A 265 -97.13 -5.41 153.57
N ALA A 266 -97.56 -6.26 152.64
CA ALA A 266 -98.77 -7.07 152.76
C ALA A 266 -98.68 -8.05 153.95
N ARG A 267 -97.53 -8.71 154.16
CA ARG A 267 -97.27 -9.54 155.35
C ARG A 267 -97.29 -8.74 156.66
N LYS A 268 -97.02 -7.43 156.64
CA LYS A 268 -97.22 -6.53 157.80
C LYS A 268 -98.67 -6.01 157.91
N SER A 269 -99.43 -6.00 156.82
CA SER A 269 -100.84 -5.61 156.79
C SER A 269 -101.79 -6.76 157.19
N LEU A 270 -101.40 -8.02 157.00
CA LEU A 270 -102.18 -9.23 157.34
C LEU A 270 -102.12 -9.58 158.85
N LEU A 271 -102.03 -8.57 159.71
CA LEU A 271 -102.02 -8.73 161.18
C LEU A 271 -103.31 -8.18 161.85
N ALA A 272 -104.35 -7.92 161.05
CA ALA A 272 -105.68 -7.54 161.51
C ALA A 272 -106.78 -8.11 160.59
N ASN A 273 -107.85 -8.64 161.19
CA ASN A 273 -108.94 -9.42 160.57
C ASN A 273 -108.51 -10.71 159.84
N GLY A 274 -109.46 -11.63 159.66
CA GLY A 274 -109.21 -12.98 159.16
C GLY A 274 -110.40 -13.61 158.42
N HIS A 275 -110.46 -14.95 158.44
CA HIS A 275 -111.32 -15.87 157.67
C HIS A 275 -110.89 -16.22 156.23
N ASN A 276 -110.25 -17.41 156.14
CA ASN A 276 -110.71 -18.59 155.39
C ASN A 276 -110.71 -18.68 153.84
N LEU A 277 -110.42 -19.93 153.42
CA LEU A 277 -110.83 -20.66 152.20
C LEU A 277 -110.10 -20.44 150.84
N ILE A 278 -109.20 -21.38 150.55
CA ILE A 278 -109.23 -22.33 149.39
C ILE A 278 -109.88 -21.88 148.07
N SER A 279 -109.07 -21.71 147.01
CA SER A 279 -109.19 -22.25 145.62
C SER A 279 -108.01 -21.72 144.78
N ASN A 280 -107.32 -22.41 143.86
CA ASN A 280 -107.58 -23.55 142.95
C ASN A 280 -108.30 -23.20 141.63
N SER A 281 -107.57 -23.20 140.50
CA SER A 281 -108.05 -23.17 139.09
C SER A 281 -106.82 -23.37 138.17
N HIS A 282 -106.66 -24.48 137.42
CA HIS A 282 -107.00 -24.68 135.98
C HIS A 282 -106.26 -23.75 134.98
N TYR A 283 -105.99 -24.06 133.70
CA TYR A 283 -105.97 -25.28 132.83
C TYR A 283 -105.53 -24.74 131.43
N VAL A 284 -104.38 -25.09 130.84
CA VAL A 284 -104.10 -26.23 129.92
C VAL A 284 -104.73 -26.08 128.51
N GLU A 285 -104.01 -26.55 127.47
CA GLU A 285 -104.46 -26.78 126.06
C GLU A 285 -104.73 -25.52 125.18
N SER A 286 -104.71 -25.52 123.82
CA SER A 286 -104.41 -26.53 122.75
C SER A 286 -104.13 -25.77 121.39
N VAL A 287 -103.20 -26.16 120.47
CA VAL A 287 -103.20 -27.16 119.34
C VAL A 287 -103.53 -26.59 117.92
N THR A 288 -102.74 -26.97 116.90
CA THR A 288 -102.94 -26.84 115.41
C THR A 288 -103.06 -25.43 114.79
N ASP A 289 -102.97 -25.20 113.47
CA ASP A 289 -102.76 -26.04 112.24
C ASP A 289 -101.84 -25.24 111.25
N SER A 290 -101.03 -25.79 110.33
CA SER A 290 -101.25 -26.53 109.06
C SER A 290 -101.90 -25.74 107.90
N GLN A 291 -101.42 -26.01 106.67
CA GLN A 291 -101.92 -25.52 105.35
C GLN A 291 -101.73 -24.00 105.08
N SER A 292 -101.77 -23.44 103.86
CA SER A 292 -101.54 -23.86 102.46
C SER A 292 -101.96 -22.63 101.60
N ASP A 293 -101.06 -22.07 100.80
CA ASP A 293 -101.20 -21.89 99.33
C ASP A 293 -102.06 -20.70 98.80
N ALA A 294 -101.67 -20.18 97.62
CA ALA A 294 -102.23 -19.04 96.88
C ALA A 294 -102.25 -17.65 97.59
N GLY A 295 -102.18 -16.50 96.89
CA GLY A 295 -101.86 -16.29 95.48
C GLY A 295 -102.13 -14.85 95.00
N GLU A 296 -101.31 -14.38 94.05
CA GLU A 296 -101.64 -13.39 92.99
C GLU A 296 -102.19 -11.96 93.33
N ARG A 297 -101.34 -10.91 93.21
CA ARG A 297 -101.33 -9.89 92.11
C ARG A 297 -100.82 -8.48 92.51
N LEU A 298 -100.34 -7.75 91.48
CA LEU A 298 -99.89 -6.34 91.44
C LEU A 298 -98.60 -6.03 92.24
N LEU A 299 -97.50 -5.52 91.67
CA LEU A 299 -97.14 -5.22 90.27
C LEU A 299 -95.61 -5.41 90.06
N ASN A 300 -95.22 -5.42 88.78
CA ASN A 300 -93.88 -5.38 88.17
C ASN A 300 -93.42 -6.71 87.56
N LEU A 301 -93.37 -6.72 86.22
CA LEU A 301 -92.77 -7.78 85.42
C LEU A 301 -92.01 -7.12 84.25
N ASP A 302 -90.72 -6.86 84.45
CA ASP A 302 -89.79 -6.57 83.37
C ASP A 302 -89.08 -7.88 82.99
N ILE A 303 -89.41 -8.42 81.82
CA ILE A 303 -88.61 -9.31 80.95
C ILE A 303 -89.48 -9.48 79.69
N GLU A 304 -89.00 -8.97 78.56
CA GLU A 304 -89.63 -9.21 77.26
C GLU A 304 -88.67 -10.00 76.36
N GLN A 305 -89.20 -10.97 75.62
CA GLN A 305 -88.44 -11.90 74.80
C GLN A 305 -89.00 -11.91 73.38
N SER A 306 -88.34 -11.21 72.46
CA SER A 306 -88.54 -11.39 71.02
C SER A 306 -87.29 -10.98 70.23
N CYS A 307 -87.22 -11.41 68.97
CA CYS A 307 -86.17 -11.04 68.02
C CYS A 307 -86.71 -10.03 66.99
N SER A 308 -85.81 -9.55 66.12
CA SER A 308 -86.02 -8.46 65.14
C SER A 308 -86.14 -7.06 65.78
N ASP A 309 -85.70 -5.98 65.12
CA ASP A 309 -85.25 -5.86 63.72
C ASP A 309 -83.94 -5.08 63.56
N SER A 310 -83.15 -5.49 62.57
CA SER A 310 -82.23 -4.60 61.84
C SER A 310 -83.06 -3.73 60.88
N TRP A 311 -82.60 -2.53 60.52
CA TRP A 311 -82.53 -2.03 59.13
C TRP A 311 -82.24 -0.53 59.04
N ALA A 312 -80.95 -0.17 58.94
CA ALA A 312 -80.45 1.00 58.20
C ALA A 312 -78.90 0.94 58.14
N SER A 313 -78.25 0.44 57.08
CA SER A 313 -78.79 -0.14 55.85
C SER A 313 -77.87 -1.24 55.32
N ILE A 314 -78.44 -2.04 54.43
CA ILE A 314 -77.75 -2.73 53.33
C ILE A 314 -76.54 -1.92 52.82
N LEU A 315 -75.36 -2.53 52.81
CA LEU A 315 -74.48 -2.65 51.63
C LEU A 315 -73.26 -3.54 51.94
N ILE A 316 -73.16 -4.65 51.20
CA ILE A 316 -71.93 -5.42 50.93
C ILE A 316 -71.23 -6.03 52.17
N MET A 317 -71.77 -7.15 52.63
CA MET A 317 -70.91 -8.32 52.89
C MET A 317 -71.51 -9.53 52.18
N GLU A 318 -71.24 -9.61 50.87
CA GLU A 318 -71.34 -10.84 50.10
C GLU A 318 -69.90 -11.28 49.83
N LEU A 319 -69.55 -12.52 50.22
CA LEU A 319 -68.25 -13.07 49.89
C LEU A 319 -68.25 -13.43 48.41
N ASP A 320 -67.21 -13.05 47.67
CA ASP A 320 -66.23 -14.08 47.35
C ASP A 320 -64.82 -13.56 47.00
N GLN A 321 -63.94 -14.55 46.86
CA GLN A 321 -62.51 -14.52 46.61
C GLN A 321 -62.07 -13.78 45.33
N PHE A 322 -60.75 -13.52 45.28
CA PHE A 322 -59.87 -13.67 44.11
C PHE A 322 -60.54 -14.25 42.85
N ARG A 323 -60.17 -13.84 41.61
CA ARG A 323 -58.87 -14.22 41.03
C ARG A 323 -58.69 -13.73 39.58
N LYS A 324 -57.63 -12.94 39.32
CA LYS A 324 -56.97 -12.66 38.01
C LYS A 324 -57.81 -12.00 36.88
N GLU A 325 -57.13 -11.11 36.13
CA GLU A 325 -56.72 -11.32 34.71
C GLU A 325 -56.78 -10.03 33.83
N LYS A 326 -55.64 -9.33 33.70
CA LYS A 326 -54.99 -8.98 32.41
C LYS A 326 -55.88 -8.40 31.29
N ALA A 327 -55.85 -7.08 31.09
CA ALA A 327 -56.22 -6.47 29.81
C ALA A 327 -55.55 -5.12 29.52
N ASN A 328 -54.99 -5.03 28.30
CA ASN A 328 -54.98 -3.88 27.39
C ASN A 328 -54.51 -2.49 27.86
N VAL A 329 -53.28 -2.17 27.44
CA VAL A 329 -52.98 -0.91 26.77
C VAL A 329 -53.99 -0.64 25.63
N ARG A 330 -54.57 0.57 25.60
CA ARG A 330 -54.97 1.33 24.39
C ARG A 330 -54.67 2.81 24.70
N SER A 331 -53.90 3.58 23.95
CA SER A 331 -53.80 3.81 22.49
C SER A 331 -54.44 5.16 22.15
N LEU A 332 -53.57 6.16 21.93
CA LEU A 332 -53.68 7.48 21.27
C LEU A 332 -52.41 8.27 21.73
N THR A 333 -51.74 9.13 20.97
CA THR A 333 -52.01 9.75 19.65
C THR A 333 -50.66 10.17 19.01
N ASN A 334 -50.63 10.34 17.68
CA ASN A 334 -49.72 11.25 16.93
C ASN A 334 -48.21 10.90 16.88
N SER A 335 -47.44 11.26 15.84
CA SER A 335 -47.74 11.75 14.47
C SER A 335 -46.46 11.82 13.61
N VAL A 336 -46.63 12.21 12.33
CA VAL A 336 -45.63 12.63 11.32
C VAL A 336 -45.28 11.56 10.28
N GLU A 337 -45.52 11.99 9.05
CA GLU A 337 -45.44 11.38 7.74
C GLU A 337 -44.31 12.10 7.00
N ILE A 338 -43.46 11.37 6.26
CA ILE A 338 -42.40 11.94 5.42
C ILE A 338 -42.33 11.12 4.13
N ASP A 339 -42.77 11.72 3.03
CA ASP A 339 -42.47 11.21 1.69
C ASP A 339 -40.99 11.45 1.35
N LEU A 340 -40.35 10.43 0.79
CA LEU A 340 -38.95 10.48 0.34
C LEU A 340 -38.72 9.45 -0.80
N MET A 341 -39.58 9.47 -1.82
CA MET A 341 -39.50 8.51 -2.94
C MET A 341 -39.88 9.07 -4.33
N ASP A 342 -40.33 10.32 -4.46
CA ASP A 342 -40.75 10.89 -5.76
C ASP A 342 -39.56 11.28 -6.67
N ASP A 343 -38.41 11.67 -6.09
CA ASP A 343 -37.21 12.14 -6.83
C ASP A 343 -36.65 11.11 -7.83
N PHE A 344 -37.01 9.83 -7.70
CA PHE A 344 -36.54 8.76 -8.59
C PHE A 344 -37.39 8.57 -9.86
N LEU A 345 -38.59 9.14 -9.95
CA LEU A 345 -39.49 8.96 -11.11
C LEU A 345 -39.34 10.04 -12.19
N GLU A 346 -38.77 11.21 -11.90
CA GLU A 346 -38.48 12.20 -12.96
C GLU A 346 -37.34 11.77 -13.90
N MET A 347 -36.32 11.08 -13.37
CA MET A 347 -35.14 10.68 -14.13
C MET A 347 -35.44 9.62 -15.21
N GLU A 348 -36.43 8.74 -15.00
CA GLU A 348 -36.88 7.79 -16.04
C GLU A 348 -37.58 8.52 -17.22
N ARG A 349 -38.08 9.74 -17.01
CA ARG A 349 -38.76 10.54 -18.03
C ARG A 349 -37.83 11.45 -18.85
N LEU A 350 -36.53 11.51 -18.53
CA LEU A 350 -35.54 12.33 -19.24
C LEU A 350 -34.68 11.54 -20.25
N VAL A 351 -34.85 10.22 -20.34
CA VAL A 351 -34.10 9.33 -21.24
C VAL A 351 -34.92 8.97 -22.51
N ALA A 352 -36.12 9.53 -22.66
CA ALA A 352 -37.13 9.11 -23.64
C ALA A 352 -37.43 10.15 -24.75
N LEU A 353 -36.39 10.66 -25.41
CA LEU A 353 -36.50 11.32 -26.72
C LEU A 353 -35.36 10.87 -27.67
N PRO A 354 -35.64 10.60 -28.95
CA PRO A 354 -34.61 10.34 -29.96
C PRO A 354 -34.16 11.64 -30.62
N GLU A 355 -32.85 11.80 -30.86
CA GLU A 355 -32.28 12.91 -31.65
C GLU A 355 -31.45 12.36 -32.83
N ASP A 356 -32.12 12.28 -33.97
CA ASP A 356 -31.69 12.46 -35.36
C ASP A 356 -30.31 11.98 -35.86
N ASP A 357 -30.36 11.00 -36.79
CA ASP A 357 -29.34 10.81 -37.82
C ASP A 357 -29.29 12.03 -38.76
N HIS A 358 -28.19 12.80 -38.73
CA HIS A 358 -27.95 13.85 -39.73
C HIS A 358 -27.48 13.28 -41.07
N VAL A 359 -28.43 12.79 -41.86
CA VAL A 359 -28.32 12.73 -43.32
C VAL A 359 -28.11 14.14 -43.88
N SER A 360 -27.26 14.29 -44.89
CA SER A 360 -27.06 15.55 -45.64
C SER A 360 -26.63 15.26 -47.07
N ASP A 361 -27.63 15.00 -47.92
CA ASP A 361 -27.52 14.93 -49.37
C ASP A 361 -27.30 16.31 -50.03
N SER A 362 -27.15 16.30 -51.37
CA SER A 362 -26.96 17.43 -52.32
C SER A 362 -25.48 17.74 -52.61
N ILE A 363 -25.04 18.01 -53.85
CA ILE A 363 -25.77 18.45 -55.07
C ILE A 363 -25.26 17.67 -56.31
N GLU A 364 -26.16 17.31 -57.23
CA GLU A 364 -25.83 16.89 -58.61
C GLU A 364 -25.72 18.10 -59.56
N HIS A 365 -24.85 18.05 -60.59
CA HIS A 365 -25.16 18.58 -61.93
C HIS A 365 -24.13 18.18 -63.02
N ASP A 366 -24.63 17.46 -64.02
CA ASP A 366 -24.42 17.59 -65.48
C ASP A 366 -23.04 17.85 -66.13
N ALA A 367 -22.61 16.82 -66.87
CA ALA A 367 -22.48 16.78 -68.34
C ALA A 367 -21.52 17.72 -69.12
N ASP A 368 -20.63 17.06 -69.86
CA ASP A 368 -20.22 17.29 -71.26
C ASP A 368 -20.06 18.71 -71.83
N SER A 369 -18.82 19.04 -72.21
CA SER A 369 -18.54 19.95 -73.33
C SER A 369 -17.17 19.67 -73.96
N GLU A 370 -17.14 19.00 -75.11
CA GLU A 370 -15.96 18.99 -75.98
C GLU A 370 -15.81 20.36 -76.65
N HIS A 371 -14.62 20.98 -76.64
CA HIS A 371 -14.12 21.65 -77.85
C HIS A 371 -12.60 21.98 -77.86
N SER A 372 -11.89 21.35 -78.81
CA SER A 372 -10.81 21.90 -79.65
C SER A 372 -9.61 22.71 -79.08
N VAL A 373 -8.42 22.14 -79.32
CA VAL A 373 -7.27 22.78 -80.03
C VAL A 373 -6.24 23.64 -79.25
N SER A 374 -5.04 23.05 -79.13
CA SER A 374 -3.70 23.68 -79.30
C SER A 374 -3.19 24.72 -78.29
N ARG A 375 -2.62 24.26 -77.16
CA ARG A 375 -1.39 24.88 -76.58
C ARG A 375 -0.52 23.93 -75.75
N ASN A 376 -0.28 22.72 -76.26
CA ASN A 376 0.21 21.54 -75.53
C ASN A 376 1.71 21.57 -75.11
N SER A 377 2.16 22.62 -74.42
CA SER A 377 3.50 22.69 -73.81
C SER A 377 3.61 23.57 -72.56
N SER A 378 2.66 24.48 -72.31
CA SER A 378 2.62 25.30 -71.08
C SER A 378 1.68 24.70 -70.04
N SER A 379 0.38 24.58 -70.37
CA SER A 379 -0.64 24.02 -69.48
C SER A 379 -0.36 22.59 -69.03
N ARG A 380 0.34 21.77 -69.83
CA ARG A 380 0.82 20.45 -69.40
C ARG A 380 1.86 20.54 -68.28
N LYS A 381 2.74 21.55 -68.29
CA LYS A 381 3.72 21.77 -67.20
C LYS A 381 3.03 22.34 -65.96
N GLU A 382 2.13 23.30 -66.14
CA GLU A 382 1.32 23.87 -65.05
C GLU A 382 0.51 22.78 -64.34
N LEU A 383 -0.20 21.92 -65.09
CA LEU A 383 -0.88 20.74 -64.55
C LEU A 383 0.09 19.74 -63.91
N GLN A 384 1.27 19.49 -64.50
CA GLN A 384 2.25 18.58 -63.91
C GLN A 384 2.85 19.11 -62.59
N THR A 385 3.04 20.42 -62.46
CA THR A 385 3.42 21.08 -61.19
C THR A 385 2.29 21.01 -60.17
N ILE A 386 1.03 21.19 -60.60
CA ILE A 386 -0.14 21.02 -59.73
C ILE A 386 -0.26 19.56 -59.23
N CYS A 387 -0.08 18.56 -60.11
CA CYS A 387 -0.08 17.15 -59.69
C CYS A 387 1.05 16.80 -58.72
N LEU A 388 2.24 17.39 -58.89
CA LEU A 388 3.33 17.22 -57.92
C LEU A 388 2.98 17.84 -56.56
N HIS A 389 2.42 19.04 -56.55
CA HIS A 389 2.03 19.70 -55.30
C HIS A 389 0.82 19.03 -54.61
N ILE A 390 -0.08 18.42 -55.38
CA ILE A 390 -1.12 17.55 -54.85
C ILE A 390 -0.48 16.32 -54.17
N ALA A 391 0.48 15.65 -54.81
CA ALA A 391 1.17 14.51 -54.21
C ALA A 391 1.97 14.89 -52.93
N GLU A 392 2.60 16.07 -52.89
CA GLU A 392 3.26 16.62 -51.70
C GLU A 392 2.26 16.84 -50.53
N LEU A 393 1.04 17.30 -50.84
CA LEU A 393 -0.02 17.51 -49.86
C LEU A 393 -0.66 16.17 -49.43
N GLU A 394 -0.83 15.22 -50.34
CA GLU A 394 -1.28 13.85 -50.05
C GLU A 394 -0.29 13.13 -49.13
N GLU A 395 1.02 13.21 -49.40
CA GLU A 395 2.09 12.68 -48.52
C GLU A 395 2.07 13.36 -47.13
N MET A 396 1.87 14.68 -47.08
CA MET A 396 1.73 15.40 -45.81
C MET A 396 0.48 14.98 -45.01
N ILE A 397 -0.63 14.70 -45.69
CA ILE A 397 -1.89 14.22 -45.08
C ILE A 397 -1.75 12.77 -44.61
N GLU A 398 -1.13 11.89 -45.41
CA GLU A 398 -0.81 10.50 -45.04
C GLU A 398 0.08 10.47 -43.79
N LYS A 399 1.14 11.30 -43.76
CA LYS A 399 2.01 11.46 -42.59
C LYS A 399 1.23 11.96 -41.37
N MET A 400 0.46 13.04 -41.50
CA MET A 400 -0.34 13.60 -40.40
C MET A 400 -1.38 12.59 -39.86
N ASN A 401 -1.98 11.79 -40.73
CA ASN A 401 -2.87 10.69 -40.32
C ASN A 401 -2.12 9.58 -39.58
N SER A 402 -0.90 9.25 -40.00
CA SER A 402 -0.06 8.27 -39.27
C SER A 402 0.31 8.76 -37.86
N GLU A 403 0.72 10.03 -37.72
CA GLU A 403 1.02 10.68 -36.44
C GLU A 403 -0.23 10.79 -35.55
N LYS A 404 -1.39 11.11 -36.13
CA LYS A 404 -2.69 11.10 -35.44
C LYS A 404 -3.04 9.71 -34.91
N VAL A 405 -2.90 8.65 -35.71
CA VAL A 405 -3.18 7.28 -35.30
C VAL A 405 -2.20 6.81 -34.21
N GLU A 406 -0.96 7.30 -34.19
CA GLU A 406 0.00 7.06 -33.10
C GLU A 406 -0.36 7.83 -31.81
N MET A 407 -0.84 9.07 -31.94
CA MET A 407 -1.40 9.84 -30.83
C MET A 407 -2.68 9.21 -30.25
N GLU A 408 -3.55 8.65 -31.07
CA GLU A 408 -4.75 7.91 -30.62
C GLU A 408 -4.38 6.61 -29.90
N LYS A 409 -3.33 5.90 -30.35
CA LYS A 409 -2.78 4.74 -29.63
C LYS A 409 -2.20 5.14 -28.27
N SER A 410 -1.39 6.20 -28.19
CA SER A 410 -0.80 6.63 -26.92
C SER A 410 -1.87 7.16 -25.95
N PHE A 411 -2.87 7.88 -26.45
CA PHE A 411 -4.03 8.33 -25.67
C PHE A 411 -4.86 7.16 -25.12
N THR A 412 -5.14 6.13 -25.93
CA THR A 412 -5.88 4.94 -25.44
C THR A 412 -5.07 4.15 -24.41
N VAL A 413 -3.75 4.04 -24.54
CA VAL A 413 -2.88 3.46 -23.50
C VAL A 413 -2.93 4.28 -22.21
N MET A 414 -2.82 5.61 -22.29
CA MET A 414 -2.89 6.51 -21.13
C MET A 414 -4.25 6.45 -20.43
N ASN A 415 -5.35 6.42 -21.20
CA ASN A 415 -6.71 6.31 -20.65
C ASN A 415 -6.94 4.94 -19.97
N ASN A 416 -6.40 3.85 -20.52
CA ASN A 416 -6.42 2.53 -19.88
C ASN A 416 -5.59 2.51 -18.58
N GLN A 417 -4.43 3.18 -18.55
CA GLN A 417 -3.63 3.34 -17.32
C GLN A 417 -4.39 4.14 -16.26
N LEU A 418 -5.02 5.26 -16.63
CA LEU A 418 -5.85 6.07 -15.74
C LEU A 418 -7.06 5.28 -15.21
N LYS A 419 -7.73 4.51 -16.06
CA LYS A 419 -8.84 3.64 -15.63
C LYS A 419 -8.37 2.60 -14.61
N ASN A 420 -7.21 1.97 -14.84
CA ASN A 420 -6.62 1.02 -13.89
C ASN A 420 -6.27 1.67 -12.55
N THR A 421 -5.74 2.91 -12.52
CA THR A 421 -5.43 3.60 -11.25
C THR A 421 -6.69 4.09 -10.52
N CYS A 422 -7.74 4.51 -11.25
CA CYS A 422 -9.05 4.79 -10.66
C CYS A 422 -9.68 3.54 -10.02
N ASP A 423 -9.62 2.38 -10.69
CA ASP A 423 -10.19 1.14 -10.15
C ASP A 423 -9.37 0.60 -8.95
N GLN A 424 -8.05 0.83 -8.93
CA GLN A 424 -7.21 0.59 -7.74
C GLN A 424 -7.55 1.54 -6.59
N LEU A 425 -7.80 2.82 -6.86
CA LEU A 425 -8.21 3.79 -5.84
C LEU A 425 -9.55 3.41 -5.20
N VAL A 426 -10.56 3.06 -6.00
CA VAL A 426 -11.88 2.61 -5.51
C VAL A 426 -11.75 1.33 -4.66
N ALA A 427 -10.87 0.40 -5.06
CA ALA A 427 -10.59 -0.79 -4.25
C ALA A 427 -9.93 -0.45 -2.90
N ALA A 428 -8.98 0.50 -2.87
CA ALA A 428 -8.34 0.97 -1.65
C ALA A 428 -9.31 1.75 -0.74
N GLU A 429 -10.19 2.57 -1.30
CA GLU A 429 -11.25 3.26 -0.55
C GLU A 429 -12.23 2.26 0.09
N GLY A 430 -12.60 1.20 -0.64
CA GLY A 430 -13.40 0.09 -0.09
C GLY A 430 -12.71 -0.60 1.09
N GLN A 431 -11.40 -0.85 1.01
CA GLN A 431 -10.62 -1.39 2.12
C GLN A 431 -10.55 -0.43 3.31
N LEU A 432 -10.42 0.89 3.09
CA LEU A 432 -10.43 1.89 4.17
C LEU A 432 -11.80 1.99 4.86
N VAL A 433 -12.91 1.84 4.12
CA VAL A 433 -14.26 1.78 4.71
C VAL A 433 -14.43 0.52 5.56
N GLU A 434 -13.98 -0.64 5.08
CA GLU A 434 -14.04 -1.89 5.83
C GLU A 434 -13.15 -1.87 7.09
N LEU A 435 -11.94 -1.34 7.02
CA LEU A 435 -11.07 -1.15 8.19
C LEU A 435 -11.68 -0.17 9.22
N ARG A 436 -12.35 0.91 8.77
CA ARG A 436 -13.10 1.81 9.66
C ARG A 436 -14.29 1.10 10.32
N ARG A 437 -14.98 0.22 9.60
CA ARG A 437 -16.08 -0.61 10.14
C ARG A 437 -15.57 -1.59 11.20
N GLN A 438 -14.45 -2.25 10.95
CA GLN A 438 -13.81 -3.15 11.92
C GLN A 438 -13.32 -2.39 13.16
N LEU A 439 -12.66 -1.23 12.99
CA LEU A 439 -12.23 -0.37 14.10
C LEU A 439 -13.41 0.05 14.99
N LYS A 440 -14.57 0.37 14.39
CA LYS A 440 -15.79 0.73 15.14
C LYS A 440 -16.29 -0.44 16.00
N LEU A 441 -16.35 -1.66 15.44
CA LEU A 441 -16.73 -2.87 16.19
C LEU A 441 -15.75 -3.16 17.32
N VAL A 442 -14.44 -3.15 17.07
CA VAL A 442 -13.42 -3.40 18.11
C VAL A 442 -13.50 -2.35 19.23
N ASN A 443 -13.83 -1.09 18.93
CA ASN A 443 -14.03 -0.07 19.95
C ASN A 443 -15.36 -0.25 20.73
N GLU A 444 -16.41 -0.74 20.09
CA GLU A 444 -17.67 -1.11 20.76
C GLU A 444 -17.47 -2.32 21.69
N GLU A 445 -16.79 -3.37 21.23
CA GLU A 445 -16.36 -4.52 22.03
C GLU A 445 -15.45 -4.11 23.20
N LYS A 446 -14.48 -3.21 22.96
CA LYS A 446 -13.63 -2.64 24.02
C LYS A 446 -14.49 -2.00 25.10
N HIS A 447 -15.46 -1.15 24.76
CA HIS A 447 -16.30 -0.49 25.77
C HIS A 447 -17.19 -1.47 26.55
N VAL A 448 -17.65 -2.57 25.94
CA VAL A 448 -18.35 -3.64 26.68
C VAL A 448 -17.40 -4.29 27.70
N LEU A 449 -16.18 -4.66 27.29
CA LEU A 449 -15.17 -5.23 28.18
C LEU A 449 -14.73 -4.26 29.29
N GLU A 450 -14.65 -2.96 29.00
CA GLU A 450 -14.34 -1.89 29.94
C GLU A 450 -15.41 -1.82 31.06
N ILE A 451 -16.69 -1.91 30.70
CA ILE A 451 -17.82 -1.99 31.64
C ILE A 451 -17.81 -3.32 32.45
N GLU A 452 -17.47 -4.45 31.81
CA GLU A 452 -17.36 -5.73 32.51
C GLU A 452 -16.20 -5.75 33.53
N VAL A 453 -15.08 -5.10 33.23
CA VAL A 453 -13.95 -4.90 34.14
C VAL A 453 -14.33 -4.00 35.32
N GLU A 454 -15.01 -2.87 35.09
CA GLU A 454 -15.54 -2.03 36.19
C GLU A 454 -16.51 -2.82 37.09
N ALA A 455 -17.39 -3.63 36.50
CA ALA A 455 -18.31 -4.49 37.23
C ALA A 455 -17.60 -5.65 37.98
N ALA A 456 -16.42 -6.09 37.52
CA ALA A 456 -15.58 -7.07 38.22
C ALA A 456 -14.80 -6.44 39.38
N GLU A 457 -14.22 -5.26 39.18
CA GLU A 457 -13.56 -4.44 40.22
C GLU A 457 -14.54 -4.13 41.37
N GLY A 458 -15.78 -3.74 41.05
CA GLY A 458 -16.84 -3.53 42.04
C GLY A 458 -17.21 -4.79 42.85
N LYS A 459 -17.15 -5.98 42.23
CA LYS A 459 -17.36 -7.27 42.93
C LYS A 459 -16.17 -7.61 43.84
N LYS A 460 -14.94 -7.45 43.34
CA LYS A 460 -13.69 -7.64 44.09
C LYS A 460 -13.68 -6.80 45.36
N ASN A 461 -13.87 -5.48 45.23
CA ASN A 461 -13.83 -4.54 46.36
C ASN A 461 -14.90 -4.86 47.42
N ARG A 462 -16.06 -5.40 47.01
CA ARG A 462 -17.10 -5.87 47.94
C ARG A 462 -16.70 -7.16 48.68
N LEU A 463 -16.04 -8.10 48.00
CA LEU A 463 -15.52 -9.33 48.62
C LEU A 463 -14.36 -9.02 49.57
N GLU A 464 -13.50 -8.07 49.21
CA GLU A 464 -12.38 -7.59 50.03
C GLU A 464 -12.87 -6.96 51.35
N PHE A 465 -13.88 -6.10 51.29
CA PHE A 465 -14.55 -5.57 52.48
C PHE A 465 -15.22 -6.66 53.34
N GLN A 466 -15.83 -7.67 52.73
CA GLN A 466 -16.40 -8.82 53.45
C GLN A 466 -15.31 -9.66 54.15
N LEU A 467 -14.15 -9.85 53.50
CA LEU A 467 -13.00 -10.55 54.07
C LEU A 467 -12.38 -9.77 55.24
N GLU A 468 -12.21 -8.45 55.11
CA GLU A 468 -11.74 -7.59 56.20
C GLU A 468 -12.69 -7.63 57.41
N SER A 469 -14.01 -7.55 57.17
CA SER A 469 -15.03 -7.71 58.22
C SER A 469 -14.95 -9.07 58.90
N ALA A 470 -14.78 -10.16 58.14
CA ALA A 470 -14.64 -11.51 58.67
C ALA A 470 -13.35 -11.69 59.50
N HIS A 471 -12.23 -11.10 59.07
CA HIS A 471 -10.99 -11.06 59.85
C HIS A 471 -11.18 -10.26 61.15
N ALA A 472 -11.88 -9.12 61.11
CA ALA A 472 -12.18 -8.31 62.29
C ALA A 472 -13.11 -9.04 63.29
N GLU A 473 -14.00 -9.91 62.84
CA GLU A 473 -14.78 -10.80 63.72
C GLU A 473 -13.93 -11.96 64.26
N SER A 474 -13.12 -12.60 63.42
CA SER A 474 -12.18 -13.65 63.84
C SER A 474 -11.20 -13.16 64.90
N ALA A 475 -10.73 -11.90 64.83
CA ALA A 475 -9.87 -11.28 65.83
C ALA A 475 -10.59 -11.15 67.20
N LYS A 476 -11.84 -10.67 67.21
CA LYS A 476 -12.68 -10.57 68.43
C LYS A 476 -12.97 -11.95 69.04
N LEU A 477 -13.20 -12.95 68.20
CA LEU A 477 -13.39 -14.34 68.65
C LEU A 477 -12.11 -14.91 69.25
N HIS A 478 -10.95 -14.66 68.65
CA HIS A 478 -9.65 -15.09 69.18
C HIS A 478 -9.33 -14.43 70.53
N GLU A 479 -9.57 -13.12 70.68
CA GLU A 479 -9.44 -12.42 71.97
C GLU A 479 -10.38 -13.03 73.04
N ARG A 480 -11.62 -13.37 72.67
CA ARG A 480 -12.59 -14.02 73.55
C ARG A 480 -12.16 -15.43 73.96
N VAL A 481 -11.55 -16.22 73.07
CA VAL A 481 -10.94 -17.52 73.39
C VAL A 481 -9.80 -17.34 74.38
N ASN A 482 -8.85 -16.44 74.10
CA ASN A 482 -7.73 -16.14 74.99
C ASN A 482 -8.19 -15.67 76.39
N SER A 483 -9.34 -14.97 76.48
CA SER A 483 -9.97 -14.59 77.75
C SER A 483 -10.57 -15.78 78.52
N LEU A 484 -11.12 -16.78 77.81
CA LEU A 484 -11.68 -18.00 78.41
C LEU A 484 -10.58 -18.95 78.87
N ASP A 485 -9.50 -19.12 78.09
CA ASP A 485 -8.37 -19.98 78.47
C ASP A 485 -7.71 -19.50 79.77
N ARG A 486 -7.52 -18.18 79.93
CA ARG A 486 -7.01 -17.61 81.19
C ARG A 486 -7.92 -17.92 82.39
N LYS A 487 -9.24 -17.86 82.22
CA LYS A 487 -10.22 -18.18 83.28
C LYS A 487 -10.22 -19.66 83.62
N PHE A 488 -10.16 -20.54 82.62
CA PHE A 488 -10.03 -21.98 82.82
C PHE A 488 -8.74 -22.33 83.58
N ASP A 489 -7.65 -21.67 83.25
CA ASP A 489 -6.36 -21.86 83.88
C ASP A 489 -6.29 -21.26 85.31
N GLU A 490 -7.13 -20.27 85.63
CA GLU A 490 -7.38 -19.76 86.98
C GLU A 490 -8.27 -20.72 87.80
N GLU A 491 -9.35 -21.25 87.21
CA GLU A 491 -10.22 -22.26 87.84
C GLU A 491 -9.46 -23.55 88.15
N LYS A 492 -8.59 -24.01 87.24
CA LYS A 492 -7.68 -25.15 87.42
C LYS A 492 -6.74 -24.95 88.62
N LYS A 493 -6.25 -23.72 88.85
CA LYS A 493 -5.43 -23.35 90.04
C LYS A 493 -6.27 -23.33 91.33
N LEU A 494 -7.55 -22.94 91.26
CA LEU A 494 -8.48 -22.98 92.40
C LEU A 494 -8.88 -24.42 92.76
N SER A 495 -9.16 -25.26 91.77
CA SER A 495 -9.45 -26.69 91.94
C SER A 495 -8.29 -27.44 92.61
N ALA A 496 -7.04 -27.17 92.17
CA ALA A 496 -5.84 -27.72 92.80
C ALA A 496 -5.70 -27.31 94.29
N LYS A 497 -6.00 -26.04 94.63
CA LYS A 497 -6.01 -25.56 96.02
C LYS A 497 -7.11 -26.21 96.87
N LEU A 498 -8.30 -26.41 96.31
CA LEU A 498 -9.40 -27.11 96.99
C LEU A 498 -9.02 -28.56 97.31
N LYS A 499 -8.40 -29.27 96.36
CA LYS A 499 -7.97 -30.66 96.54
C LYS A 499 -7.00 -30.83 97.73
N VAL A 500 -6.02 -29.94 97.86
CA VAL A 500 -5.11 -29.92 99.03
C VAL A 500 -5.89 -29.68 100.32
N ARG A 501 -6.82 -28.71 100.33
CA ARG A 501 -7.61 -28.38 101.52
C ARG A 501 -8.53 -29.52 101.99
N CYS A 502 -9.02 -30.37 101.08
CA CYS A 502 -9.74 -31.59 101.46
C CYS A 502 -8.83 -32.59 102.18
N GLN A 503 -7.62 -32.81 101.65
CA GLN A 503 -6.63 -33.71 102.23
C GLN A 503 -6.13 -33.22 103.61
N ASP A 504 -5.97 -31.90 103.78
CA ASP A 504 -5.69 -31.28 105.09
C ASP A 504 -6.83 -31.54 106.10
N MET A 505 -8.09 -31.48 105.65
CA MET A 505 -9.27 -31.68 106.51
C MET A 505 -9.39 -33.14 106.97
N GLU A 506 -9.22 -34.09 106.05
CA GLU A 506 -9.14 -35.54 106.34
C GLU A 506 -8.06 -35.86 107.39
N ALA A 507 -6.90 -35.20 107.32
CA ALA A 507 -5.83 -35.33 108.30
C ALA A 507 -6.17 -34.78 109.70
N THR A 508 -7.17 -33.89 109.84
CA THR A 508 -7.59 -33.34 111.13
C THR A 508 -8.65 -34.16 111.86
N GLU A 509 -9.52 -34.90 111.15
CA GLU A 509 -10.52 -35.78 111.79
C GLU A 509 -9.89 -37.04 112.41
N ALA A 510 -8.76 -37.50 111.86
CA ALA A 510 -7.98 -38.63 112.36
C ALA A 510 -7.40 -38.46 113.78
N LYS A 511 -7.57 -37.29 114.43
CA LYS A 511 -6.90 -36.92 115.69
C LYS A 511 -7.83 -36.58 116.87
N LYS A 512 -9.12 -36.92 116.79
CA LYS A 512 -10.14 -36.63 117.83
C LYS A 512 -10.95 -37.85 118.33
N LYS A 513 -10.47 -39.08 118.11
CA LYS A 513 -11.28 -40.30 118.32
C LYS A 513 -10.56 -41.44 119.05
N THR A 514 -9.91 -41.14 120.18
CA THR A 514 -9.26 -42.15 121.05
C THR A 514 -9.37 -41.79 122.54
N GLU A 515 -10.59 -41.58 123.05
CA GLU A 515 -10.81 -41.49 124.50
C GLU A 515 -12.22 -42.01 124.87
N LEU A 516 -12.26 -42.90 125.87
CA LEU A 516 -13.46 -43.41 126.58
C LEU A 516 -14.54 -44.14 125.76
N GLU A 517 -14.30 -45.44 125.54
CA GLU A 517 -15.37 -46.43 125.30
C GLU A 517 -15.84 -47.08 126.62
N LEU A 518 -16.91 -47.88 126.56
CA LEU A 518 -17.40 -48.82 127.59
C LEU A 518 -18.36 -48.35 128.72
N GLU A 519 -19.16 -47.31 128.51
CA GLU A 519 -20.53 -47.22 129.10
C GLU A 519 -21.59 -47.39 127.98
N SER A 520 -21.26 -48.19 126.96
CA SER A 520 -21.64 -47.86 125.59
C SER A 520 -22.61 -48.83 124.88
N ALA A 521 -22.77 -50.06 125.39
CA ALA A 521 -23.30 -51.19 124.61
C ALA A 521 -24.74 -51.03 124.07
N TYR A 522 -25.63 -50.30 124.75
CA TYR A 522 -27.06 -50.27 124.41
C TYR A 522 -27.55 -48.97 123.77
N GLY A 523 -26.94 -47.82 124.08
CA GLY A 523 -27.24 -46.56 123.37
C GLY A 523 -26.68 -46.55 121.94
N GLN A 524 -25.50 -47.14 121.75
CA GLN A 524 -24.80 -47.16 120.47
C GLN A 524 -25.54 -47.91 119.36
N ILE A 525 -26.40 -48.90 119.66
CA ILE A 525 -27.14 -49.64 118.62
C ILE A 525 -28.10 -48.73 117.86
N ALA A 526 -28.76 -47.79 118.54
CA ALA A 526 -29.63 -46.80 117.89
C ALA A 526 -28.81 -45.76 117.09
N GLU A 527 -27.69 -45.30 117.66
CA GLU A 527 -26.83 -44.30 117.03
C GLU A 527 -26.08 -44.86 115.80
N PHE A 528 -25.58 -46.11 115.87
CA PHE A 528 -25.00 -46.81 114.73
C PHE A 528 -26.04 -47.12 113.66
N LYS A 529 -27.31 -47.38 114.01
CA LYS A 529 -28.38 -47.52 113.01
C LYS A 529 -28.63 -46.21 112.25
N GLY A 530 -28.64 -45.07 112.95
CA GLY A 530 -28.73 -43.75 112.30
C GLY A 530 -27.50 -43.45 111.42
N LYS A 531 -26.29 -43.77 111.89
CA LYS A 531 -25.05 -43.63 111.11
C LYS A 531 -25.00 -44.58 109.92
N LEU A 532 -25.56 -45.78 110.02
CA LEU A 532 -25.70 -46.72 108.90
C LEU A 532 -26.60 -46.13 107.83
N SER A 533 -27.80 -45.64 108.15
CA SER A 533 -28.68 -45.05 107.13
C SER A 533 -28.09 -43.79 106.48
N LEU A 534 -27.35 -42.96 107.22
CA LEU A 534 -26.59 -41.84 106.64
C LEU A 534 -25.43 -42.29 105.74
N LEU A 535 -24.81 -43.45 106.01
CA LEU A 535 -23.80 -44.06 105.15
C LEU A 535 -24.42 -44.79 103.94
N GLU A 536 -25.61 -45.37 104.08
CA GLU A 536 -26.39 -45.95 102.97
C GLU A 536 -26.86 -44.88 101.99
N GLU A 537 -27.31 -43.73 102.50
CA GLU A 537 -27.64 -42.53 101.73
C GLU A 537 -26.43 -42.00 100.96
N LYS A 538 -25.30 -41.75 101.65
CA LYS A 538 -24.04 -41.33 101.01
C LYS A 538 -23.46 -42.35 100.03
N LEU A 539 -23.61 -43.65 100.31
CA LEU A 539 -23.23 -44.71 99.37
C LEU A 539 -24.18 -44.75 98.15
N GLY A 540 -25.42 -44.27 98.29
CA GLY A 540 -26.33 -43.96 97.19
C GLY A 540 -25.83 -42.79 96.35
N GLU A 541 -25.52 -41.66 96.99
CA GLU A 541 -24.94 -40.48 96.33
C GLU A 541 -23.65 -40.83 95.58
N GLU A 542 -22.70 -41.52 96.23
CA GLU A 542 -21.43 -41.93 95.64
C GLU A 542 -21.62 -42.91 94.46
N LYS A 543 -22.63 -43.80 94.52
CA LYS A 543 -23.02 -44.63 93.36
C LYS A 543 -23.57 -43.79 92.21
N THR A 544 -24.42 -42.79 92.47
CA THR A 544 -24.93 -41.91 91.40
C THR A 544 -23.79 -41.11 90.75
N LEU A 545 -22.89 -40.52 91.56
CA LEU A 545 -21.70 -39.82 91.09
C LEU A 545 -20.75 -40.76 90.32
N SER A 546 -20.61 -42.02 90.74
CA SER A 546 -19.84 -43.05 90.02
C SER A 546 -20.45 -43.36 88.64
N THR A 547 -21.78 -43.50 88.55
CA THR A 547 -22.47 -43.70 87.26
C THR A 547 -22.39 -42.46 86.35
N GLU A 548 -22.41 -41.25 86.91
CA GLU A 548 -22.24 -40.03 86.14
C GLU A 548 -20.80 -39.86 85.64
N LEU A 549 -19.80 -40.19 86.48
CA LEU A 549 -18.39 -40.27 86.06
C LEU A 549 -18.19 -41.28 84.92
N ALA A 550 -18.78 -42.47 85.02
CA ALA A 550 -18.74 -43.46 83.93
C ALA A 550 -19.36 -42.92 82.64
N SER A 551 -20.55 -42.31 82.72
CA SER A 551 -21.22 -41.64 81.58
C SER A 551 -20.37 -40.51 80.97
N ARG A 552 -19.64 -39.77 81.81
CA ARG A 552 -18.74 -38.68 81.38
C ARG A 552 -17.47 -39.21 80.72
N CYS A 553 -16.89 -40.31 81.19
CA CYS A 553 -15.79 -41.00 80.52
C CYS A 553 -16.21 -41.50 79.13
N TRP A 554 -17.36 -42.18 79.00
CA TRP A 554 -17.85 -42.68 77.71
C TRP A 554 -18.06 -41.54 76.69
N LYS A 555 -18.53 -40.37 77.13
CA LYS A 555 -18.63 -39.16 76.29
C LYS A 555 -17.26 -38.61 75.88
N MET A 556 -16.27 -38.64 76.79
CA MET A 556 -14.90 -38.22 76.51
C MET A 556 -14.21 -39.15 75.49
N ASP A 557 -14.40 -40.46 75.61
CA ASP A 557 -13.85 -41.45 74.67
C ASP A 557 -14.49 -41.32 73.27
N ALA A 558 -15.80 -41.10 73.19
CA ALA A 558 -16.50 -40.83 71.93
C ALA A 558 -16.02 -39.51 71.27
N LEU A 559 -15.77 -38.46 72.05
CA LEU A 559 -15.19 -37.20 71.54
C LEU A 559 -13.74 -37.38 71.08
N LYS A 560 -12.94 -38.20 71.77
CA LYS A 560 -11.57 -38.54 71.37
C LYS A 560 -11.56 -39.28 70.03
N GLN A 561 -12.45 -40.27 69.86
CA GLN A 561 -12.59 -41.01 68.60
C GLN A 561 -13.03 -40.09 67.44
N LYS A 562 -13.94 -39.14 67.69
CA LYS A 562 -14.33 -38.13 66.68
C LYS A 562 -13.23 -37.11 66.36
N LYS A 563 -12.35 -36.79 67.31
CA LYS A 563 -11.14 -35.98 67.03
C LYS A 563 -10.20 -36.73 66.09
N GLU A 564 -9.91 -38.01 66.38
CA GLU A 564 -9.02 -38.85 65.58
C GLU A 564 -9.56 -39.04 64.15
N GLU A 565 -10.87 -39.21 63.98
CA GLU A 565 -11.52 -39.27 62.67
C GLU A 565 -11.39 -37.95 61.86
N LEU A 566 -11.53 -36.79 62.51
CA LEU A 566 -11.35 -35.48 61.87
C LEU A 566 -9.90 -35.18 61.52
N GLU A 567 -8.94 -35.62 62.34
CA GLU A 567 -7.50 -35.52 62.02
C GLU A 567 -7.17 -36.36 60.78
N CYS A 568 -7.66 -37.60 60.68
CA CYS A 568 -7.50 -38.42 59.46
C CYS A 568 -8.15 -37.78 58.21
N GLN A 569 -9.31 -37.11 58.35
CA GLN A 569 -9.94 -36.39 57.23
C GLN A 569 -9.10 -35.17 56.80
N LEU A 570 -8.52 -34.44 57.75
CA LEU A 570 -7.63 -33.31 57.47
C LEU A 570 -6.33 -33.77 56.79
N GLU A 571 -5.72 -34.86 57.26
CA GLU A 571 -4.56 -35.50 56.62
C GLU A 571 -4.85 -35.85 55.14
N SER A 572 -6.03 -36.43 54.88
CA SER A 572 -6.46 -36.80 53.53
C SER A 572 -6.70 -35.57 52.64
N ALA A 573 -7.31 -34.51 53.17
CA ALA A 573 -7.52 -33.26 52.44
C ALA A 573 -6.19 -32.54 52.10
N ASN A 574 -5.23 -32.53 53.04
CA ASN A 574 -3.90 -31.98 52.81
C ASN A 574 -3.14 -32.76 51.72
N LEU A 575 -3.31 -34.09 51.66
CA LEU A 575 -2.71 -34.92 50.61
C LEU A 575 -3.34 -34.67 49.24
N GLU A 576 -4.65 -34.42 49.15
CA GLU A 576 -5.31 -33.99 47.91
C GLU A 576 -4.84 -32.60 47.46
N LEU A 577 -4.70 -31.65 48.39
CA LEU A 577 -4.14 -30.32 48.12
C LEU A 577 -2.71 -30.39 47.58
N HIS A 578 -1.85 -31.27 48.12
CA HIS A 578 -0.49 -31.46 47.61
C HIS A 578 -0.49 -31.97 46.15
N LYS A 579 -1.32 -32.96 45.82
CA LYS A 579 -1.49 -33.46 44.44
C LYS A 579 -2.03 -32.39 43.48
N LEU A 580 -2.89 -31.49 43.97
CA LEU A 580 -3.38 -30.35 43.19
C LEU A 580 -2.27 -29.31 42.96
N HIS A 581 -1.48 -28.99 43.98
CA HIS A 581 -0.35 -28.08 43.86
C HIS A 581 0.71 -28.61 42.88
N GLU A 582 1.08 -29.91 42.95
CA GLU A 582 1.97 -30.54 41.96
C GLU A 582 1.46 -30.44 40.52
N LYS A 583 0.14 -30.53 40.32
CA LYS A 583 -0.50 -30.35 39.00
C LYS A 583 -0.43 -28.89 38.55
N VAL A 584 -0.73 -27.92 39.42
CA VAL A 584 -0.60 -26.47 39.14
C VAL A 584 0.84 -26.16 38.74
N ASN A 585 1.82 -26.57 39.54
CA ASN A 585 3.25 -26.40 39.26
C ASN A 585 3.72 -27.18 38.00
N SER A 586 2.88 -28.08 37.45
CA SER A 586 3.11 -28.76 36.16
C SER A 586 2.36 -28.11 34.99
N PHE A 587 1.38 -27.25 35.23
CA PHE A 587 0.74 -26.42 34.22
C PHE A 587 1.47 -25.08 34.07
N GLU A 588 1.91 -24.46 35.16
CA GLU A 588 2.74 -23.24 35.15
C GLU A 588 3.99 -23.43 34.28
N ARG A 589 4.79 -24.48 34.51
CA ARG A 589 5.96 -24.80 33.68
C ARG A 589 5.66 -25.13 32.21
N LYS A 590 4.41 -25.50 31.87
CA LYS A 590 4.00 -25.66 30.47
C LYS A 590 3.65 -24.31 29.86
N LEU A 591 2.91 -23.48 30.60
CA LEU A 591 2.58 -22.11 30.21
C LEU A 591 3.85 -21.26 30.03
N GLU A 592 4.84 -21.38 30.92
CA GLU A 592 6.17 -20.75 30.77
C GLU A 592 6.87 -21.22 29.48
N GLY A 593 6.79 -22.51 29.15
CA GLY A 593 7.34 -23.07 27.90
C GLY A 593 6.61 -22.57 26.64
N GLU A 594 5.29 -22.49 26.68
CA GLU A 594 4.47 -21.95 25.58
C GLU A 594 4.68 -20.44 25.40
N MET A 595 4.83 -19.68 26.50
CA MET A 595 5.18 -18.26 26.49
C MET A 595 6.60 -18.03 25.92
N ALA A 596 7.58 -18.87 26.30
CA ALA A 596 8.93 -18.81 25.72
C ALA A 596 8.93 -19.13 24.21
N PHE A 597 8.17 -20.14 23.78
CA PHE A 597 8.01 -20.47 22.36
C PHE A 597 7.29 -19.35 21.58
N SER A 598 6.27 -18.73 22.18
CA SER A 598 5.58 -17.56 21.62
C SER A 598 6.53 -16.36 21.46
N ALA A 599 7.39 -16.10 22.45
CA ALA A 599 8.43 -15.06 22.36
C ALA A 599 9.48 -15.36 21.27
N GLU A 600 9.86 -16.63 21.09
CA GLU A 600 10.75 -17.05 20.00
C GLU A 600 10.10 -16.81 18.63
N LEU A 601 8.82 -17.16 18.47
CA LEU A 601 8.05 -16.86 17.26
C LEU A 601 7.96 -15.36 16.98
N LEU A 602 7.70 -14.55 18.00
CA LEU A 602 7.63 -13.09 17.88
C LEU A 602 8.99 -12.50 17.41
N SER A 603 10.10 -13.01 17.93
CA SER A 603 11.44 -12.63 17.46
C SER A 603 11.70 -13.04 16.00
N LYS A 604 11.13 -14.17 15.55
CA LYS A 604 11.20 -14.62 14.14
C LYS A 604 10.35 -13.76 13.22
N CYS A 605 9.19 -13.27 13.65
CA CYS A 605 8.39 -12.29 12.91
C CYS A 605 9.16 -10.97 12.72
N GLN A 606 9.74 -10.42 13.79
CA GLN A 606 10.55 -9.19 13.72
C GLN A 606 11.76 -9.32 12.78
N ASN A 607 12.42 -10.49 12.78
CA ASN A 607 13.50 -10.77 11.82
C ASN A 607 12.99 -10.88 10.38
N MET A 608 11.77 -11.40 10.14
CA MET A 608 11.16 -11.44 8.81
C MET A 608 10.82 -10.03 8.31
N GLU A 609 10.22 -9.20 9.17
CA GLU A 609 9.92 -7.79 8.88
C GLU A 609 11.18 -6.99 8.52
N ALA A 610 12.29 -7.22 9.23
CA ALA A 610 13.58 -6.61 8.91
C ALA A 610 14.16 -7.08 7.56
N ILE A 611 13.95 -8.36 7.18
CA ILE A 611 14.36 -8.91 5.88
C ILE A 611 13.50 -8.34 4.74
N ASP A 612 12.18 -8.24 4.91
CA ASP A 612 11.30 -7.62 3.92
C ASP A 612 11.58 -6.11 3.76
N ALA A 613 11.93 -5.40 4.84
CA ALA A 613 12.39 -4.01 4.75
C ALA A 613 13.69 -3.87 3.93
N GLN A 614 14.69 -4.72 4.18
CA GLN A 614 15.93 -4.75 3.38
C GLN A 614 15.67 -5.14 1.93
N LYS A 615 14.75 -6.07 1.68
CA LYS A 615 14.32 -6.45 0.33
C LYS A 615 13.70 -5.27 -0.41
N ILE A 616 12.78 -4.52 0.23
CA ILE A 616 12.17 -3.32 -0.36
C ILE A 616 13.23 -2.24 -0.65
N GLU A 617 14.22 -2.06 0.23
CA GLU A 617 15.33 -1.14 -0.01
C GLU A 617 16.17 -1.56 -1.24
N LEU A 618 16.49 -2.85 -1.38
CA LEU A 618 17.20 -3.40 -2.54
C LEU A 618 16.37 -3.36 -3.83
N GLU A 619 15.05 -3.58 -3.76
CA GLU A 619 14.14 -3.43 -4.91
C GLU A 619 14.08 -1.95 -5.36
N CYS A 620 14.00 -1.00 -4.43
CA CYS A 620 14.10 0.43 -4.73
C CYS A 620 15.44 0.79 -5.40
N GLN A 621 16.57 0.33 -4.85
CA GLN A 621 17.90 0.54 -5.46
C GLN A 621 17.97 -0.05 -6.88
N LEU A 622 17.46 -1.26 -7.09
CA LEU A 622 17.41 -1.89 -8.42
C LEU A 622 16.57 -1.08 -9.42
N THR A 623 15.43 -0.51 -9.00
CA THR A 623 14.61 0.35 -9.88
C THR A 623 15.30 1.67 -10.23
N PHE A 624 16.08 2.25 -9.30
CA PHE A 624 16.88 3.44 -9.57
C PHE A 624 18.00 3.16 -10.59
N GLU A 625 18.78 2.11 -10.38
CA GLU A 625 19.84 1.68 -11.32
C GLU A 625 19.26 1.34 -12.70
N HIS A 626 18.07 0.73 -12.76
CA HIS A 626 17.40 0.45 -14.03
C HIS A 626 16.92 1.72 -14.75
N LEU A 627 16.45 2.74 -14.02
CA LEU A 627 16.10 4.04 -14.58
C LEU A 627 17.34 4.79 -15.08
N GLU A 628 18.46 4.77 -14.35
CA GLU A 628 19.72 5.35 -14.82
C GLU A 628 20.27 4.62 -16.06
N ALA A 629 20.21 3.28 -16.09
CA ALA A 629 20.55 2.50 -17.28
C ALA A 629 19.67 2.86 -18.49
N GLY A 630 18.37 3.09 -18.30
CA GLY A 630 17.46 3.58 -19.34
C GLY A 630 17.86 4.97 -19.86
N ASN A 631 18.13 5.92 -18.96
CA ASN A 631 18.61 7.26 -19.30
C ASN A 631 19.97 7.25 -20.00
N LEU A 632 20.83 6.27 -19.72
CA LEU A 632 22.11 6.07 -20.43
C LEU A 632 21.89 5.45 -21.81
N GLN A 633 20.98 4.48 -21.96
CA GLN A 633 20.64 3.91 -23.26
C GLN A 633 20.02 4.95 -24.21
N GLU A 634 19.15 5.84 -23.71
CA GLU A 634 18.60 6.94 -24.52
C GLU A 634 19.72 7.88 -25.02
N LYS A 635 20.68 8.24 -24.16
CA LYS A 635 21.86 9.02 -24.54
C LYS A 635 22.73 8.30 -25.59
N VAL A 636 22.90 6.99 -25.48
CA VAL A 636 23.60 6.18 -26.49
C VAL A 636 22.86 6.25 -27.82
N ASN A 637 21.55 5.99 -27.85
CA ASN A 637 20.74 6.06 -29.07
C ASN A 637 20.84 7.44 -29.76
N ILE A 638 20.82 8.54 -28.98
CA ILE A 638 20.97 9.92 -29.49
C ILE A 638 22.37 10.16 -30.06
N LEU A 639 23.42 9.59 -29.46
CA LEU A 639 24.79 9.70 -29.97
C LEU A 639 25.04 8.83 -31.21
N GLU A 640 24.44 7.64 -31.27
CA GLU A 640 24.47 6.77 -32.45
C GLU A 640 23.76 7.41 -33.65
N GLY A 641 22.59 8.03 -33.44
CA GLY A 641 21.89 8.79 -34.48
C GLY A 641 22.75 9.92 -35.06
N LYS A 642 23.35 10.75 -34.19
CA LYS A 642 24.27 11.83 -34.60
C LYS A 642 25.53 11.32 -35.31
N LEU A 643 26.04 10.15 -34.90
CA LEU A 643 27.18 9.53 -35.57
C LEU A 643 26.82 9.01 -36.96
N GLU A 644 25.57 8.58 -37.17
CA GLU A 644 25.07 8.19 -38.49
C GLU A 644 24.77 9.42 -39.38
N GLU A 645 24.28 10.53 -38.80
CA GLU A 645 24.20 11.84 -39.49
C GLU A 645 25.58 12.30 -39.98
N GLU A 646 26.60 12.29 -39.12
CA GLU A 646 27.99 12.63 -39.49
C GLU A 646 28.58 11.66 -40.54
N ARG A 647 28.26 10.36 -40.47
CA ARG A 647 28.61 9.39 -41.52
C ARG A 647 27.95 9.71 -42.85
N ALA A 648 26.67 10.10 -42.85
CA ALA A 648 25.95 10.50 -44.06
C ALA A 648 26.50 11.80 -44.66
N LEU A 649 26.85 12.79 -43.82
CA LEU A 649 27.50 14.03 -44.24
C LEU A 649 28.90 13.77 -44.82
N SER A 650 29.72 12.95 -44.15
CA SER A 650 31.03 12.51 -44.66
C SER A 650 30.89 11.74 -45.99
N SER A 651 29.87 10.88 -46.08
CA SER A 651 29.33 10.27 -47.30
C SER A 651 29.17 11.26 -48.47
N ALA A 652 28.32 12.26 -48.25
CA ALA A 652 28.01 13.30 -49.23
C ALA A 652 29.23 14.18 -49.57
N VAL A 653 30.10 14.48 -48.60
CA VAL A 653 31.34 15.23 -48.83
C VAL A 653 32.31 14.44 -49.71
N ALA A 654 32.49 13.13 -49.46
CA ALA A 654 33.33 12.28 -50.30
C ALA A 654 32.82 12.21 -51.75
N ALA A 655 31.52 11.96 -51.94
CA ALA A 655 30.90 11.94 -53.26
C ALA A 655 31.02 13.29 -54.01
N ASN A 656 30.89 14.42 -53.29
CA ASN A 656 31.12 15.75 -53.86
C ASN A 656 32.58 15.98 -54.24
N ILE A 657 33.55 15.51 -53.43
CA ILE A 657 34.98 15.58 -53.77
C ILE A 657 35.25 14.78 -55.05
N GLU A 658 34.78 13.54 -55.15
CA GLU A 658 34.94 12.72 -56.38
C GLU A 658 34.31 13.39 -57.61
N ALA A 659 33.11 13.96 -57.48
CA ALA A 659 32.45 14.69 -58.57
C ALA A 659 33.21 15.94 -59.00
N THR A 660 33.78 16.72 -58.06
CA THR A 660 34.62 17.88 -58.39
C THR A 660 35.97 17.46 -58.98
N GLU A 661 36.56 16.34 -58.56
CA GLU A 661 37.79 15.81 -59.14
C GLU A 661 37.58 15.28 -60.57
N ALA A 662 36.45 14.60 -60.83
CA ALA A 662 36.05 14.19 -62.17
C ALA A 662 35.88 15.41 -63.10
N LYS A 663 35.18 16.46 -62.64
CA LYS A 663 35.02 17.71 -63.39
C LYS A 663 36.35 18.46 -63.59
N ARG A 664 37.28 18.39 -62.62
CA ARG A 664 38.64 18.92 -62.77
C ARG A 664 39.43 18.15 -63.83
N LYS A 665 39.31 16.82 -63.89
CA LYS A 665 39.94 15.98 -64.93
C LYS A 665 39.38 16.30 -66.32
N GLU A 666 38.07 16.49 -66.45
CA GLU A 666 37.43 16.92 -67.69
C GLU A 666 37.96 18.29 -68.17
N LEU A 667 37.97 19.30 -67.29
CA LEU A 667 38.48 20.63 -67.60
C LEU A 667 39.99 20.63 -67.94
N LEU A 668 40.77 19.73 -67.34
CA LEU A 668 42.18 19.55 -67.68
C LEU A 668 42.35 19.02 -69.11
N VAL A 669 41.57 18.01 -69.51
CA VAL A 669 41.58 17.50 -70.90
C VAL A 669 41.12 18.57 -71.90
N GLN A 670 40.12 19.39 -71.55
CA GLN A 670 39.72 20.53 -72.38
C GLN A 670 40.84 21.58 -72.52
N LEU A 671 41.60 21.83 -71.44
CA LEU A 671 42.76 22.73 -71.46
C LEU A 671 43.90 22.18 -72.32
N GLU A 672 44.20 20.89 -72.23
CA GLU A 672 45.22 20.21 -73.05
C GLU A 672 44.86 20.26 -74.55
N LEU A 673 43.61 19.98 -74.90
CA LEU A 673 43.11 20.11 -76.29
C LEU A 673 43.24 21.55 -76.79
N SER A 674 42.85 22.54 -75.99
CA SER A 674 43.03 23.96 -76.31
C SER A 674 44.50 24.35 -76.48
N HIS A 675 45.42 23.78 -75.69
CA HIS A 675 46.86 23.97 -75.88
C HIS A 675 47.38 23.37 -77.19
N VAL A 676 46.88 22.19 -77.59
CA VAL A 676 47.22 21.57 -78.89
C VAL A 676 46.69 22.39 -80.07
N GLU A 677 45.46 22.90 -79.99
CA GLU A 677 44.91 23.81 -81.00
C GLU A 677 45.71 25.11 -81.09
N ASN A 678 46.03 25.74 -79.95
CA ASN A 678 46.88 26.93 -79.90
C ASN A 678 48.27 26.67 -80.48
N GLY A 679 48.88 25.50 -80.23
CA GLY A 679 50.14 25.10 -80.87
C GLY A 679 50.02 25.01 -82.40
N SER A 680 48.95 24.40 -82.91
CA SER A 680 48.67 24.36 -84.35
C SER A 680 48.38 25.73 -84.96
N LEU A 681 47.79 26.65 -84.20
CA LEU A 681 47.58 28.04 -84.63
C LEU A 681 48.90 28.84 -84.62
N GLN A 682 49.78 28.62 -83.65
CA GLN A 682 51.12 29.21 -83.61
C GLN A 682 51.99 28.71 -84.78
N GLU A 683 51.95 27.41 -85.11
CA GLU A 683 52.64 26.86 -86.28
C GLU A 683 52.13 27.50 -87.58
N LYS A 684 50.80 27.62 -87.74
CA LYS A 684 50.19 28.32 -88.89
C LYS A 684 50.63 29.79 -88.95
N LEU A 685 50.62 30.51 -87.83
CA LEU A 685 51.11 31.88 -87.75
C LEU A 685 52.58 31.99 -88.17
N ALA A 686 53.46 31.11 -87.69
CA ALA A 686 54.87 31.08 -88.09
C ALA A 686 55.05 30.82 -89.60
N THR A 687 54.21 29.95 -90.21
CA THR A 687 54.23 29.77 -91.68
C THR A 687 53.74 31.00 -92.45
N LEU A 688 52.74 31.72 -91.93
CA LEU A 688 52.24 32.96 -92.51
C LEU A 688 53.23 34.12 -92.34
N GLU A 689 53.89 34.25 -91.20
CA GLU A 689 54.97 35.22 -90.97
C GLU A 689 56.14 34.98 -91.92
N LYS A 690 56.52 33.72 -92.14
CA LYS A 690 57.54 33.36 -93.14
C LYS A 690 57.13 33.74 -94.57
N GLN A 691 55.86 33.52 -94.95
CA GLN A 691 55.33 33.96 -96.25
C GLN A 691 55.31 35.50 -96.36
N ILE A 692 54.95 36.21 -95.29
CA ILE A 692 54.97 37.67 -95.24
C ILE A 692 56.40 38.22 -95.38
N GLU A 693 57.40 37.56 -94.78
CA GLU A 693 58.80 37.98 -94.91
C GLU A 693 59.39 37.63 -96.29
N GLU A 694 58.96 36.53 -96.91
CA GLU A 694 59.27 36.20 -98.31
C GLU A 694 58.65 37.24 -99.28
N GLU A 695 57.37 37.59 -99.10
CA GLU A 695 56.72 38.66 -99.86
C GLU A 695 57.33 40.05 -99.60
N ARG A 696 57.77 40.36 -98.37
CA ARG A 696 58.54 41.58 -98.06
C ARG A 696 59.88 41.59 -98.78
N ALA A 697 60.59 40.46 -98.86
CA ALA A 697 61.86 40.36 -99.59
C ALA A 697 61.65 40.55 -101.10
N ILE A 698 60.59 39.96 -101.68
CA ILE A 698 60.18 40.17 -103.07
C ILE A 698 59.79 41.64 -103.30
N SER A 699 59.00 42.23 -102.40
CA SER A 699 58.63 43.64 -102.44
C SER A 699 59.85 44.56 -102.33
N ALA A 700 60.85 44.22 -101.52
CA ALA A 700 62.09 44.98 -101.37
C ALA A 700 62.99 44.90 -102.62
N ASP A 701 63.13 43.73 -103.25
CA ASP A 701 63.80 43.61 -104.56
C ASP A 701 63.04 44.37 -105.66
N SER A 702 61.70 44.35 -105.64
CA SER A 702 60.89 45.13 -106.57
C SER A 702 61.07 46.65 -106.37
N ALA A 703 61.14 47.11 -105.11
CA ALA A 703 61.40 48.52 -104.78
C ALA A 703 62.84 48.94 -105.14
N ALA A 704 63.83 48.06 -104.95
CA ALA A 704 65.20 48.28 -105.40
C ALA A 704 65.29 48.36 -106.94
N LYS A 705 64.53 47.52 -107.67
CA LYS A 705 64.37 47.64 -109.13
C LYS A 705 63.71 48.97 -109.51
N CYS A 706 62.65 49.40 -108.83
CA CYS A 706 62.04 50.71 -109.05
C CYS A 706 63.04 51.84 -108.85
N HIS A 707 63.78 51.88 -107.74
CA HIS A 707 64.82 52.89 -107.52
C HIS A 707 65.97 52.83 -108.54
N SER A 708 66.32 51.65 -109.05
CA SER A 708 67.29 51.52 -110.15
C SER A 708 66.77 52.14 -111.45
N LEU A 709 65.50 51.90 -111.80
CA LEU A 709 64.82 52.49 -112.95
C LEU A 709 64.60 54.01 -112.79
N GLU A 710 64.28 54.48 -111.59
CA GLU A 710 64.21 55.91 -111.24
C GLU A 710 65.58 56.58 -111.36
N HIS A 711 66.67 55.90 -110.97
CA HIS A 711 68.02 56.41 -111.15
C HIS A 711 68.43 56.45 -112.62
N GLU A 712 68.05 55.45 -113.44
CA GLU A 712 68.23 55.50 -114.90
C GLU A 712 67.42 56.64 -115.54
N LEU A 713 66.16 56.82 -115.16
CA LEU A 713 65.33 57.94 -115.61
C LEU A 713 65.95 59.28 -115.22
N SER A 714 66.35 59.43 -113.96
CA SER A 714 67.03 60.64 -113.43
C SER A 714 68.39 60.89 -114.08
N SER A 715 69.06 59.84 -114.56
CA SER A 715 70.31 59.93 -115.32
C SER A 715 70.05 60.42 -116.75
N LYS A 716 69.06 59.82 -117.44
CA LYS A 716 68.64 60.24 -118.79
C LYS A 716 68.02 61.64 -118.80
N GLN A 717 67.32 62.04 -117.74
CA GLN A 717 66.80 63.40 -117.59
C GLN A 717 67.94 64.44 -117.42
N ARG A 718 68.92 64.18 -116.54
CA ARG A 718 70.12 65.03 -116.44
C ARG A 718 70.91 65.10 -117.75
N ALA A 719 70.97 64.01 -118.53
CA ALA A 719 71.56 64.03 -119.87
C ALA A 719 70.77 64.91 -120.85
N ALA A 720 69.43 64.88 -120.81
CA ALA A 720 68.58 65.75 -121.63
C ALA A 720 68.72 67.24 -121.25
N GLU A 721 68.82 67.55 -119.96
CA GLU A 721 69.10 68.90 -119.44
C GLU A 721 70.48 69.41 -119.89
N PHE A 722 71.50 68.53 -119.92
CA PHE A 722 72.83 68.84 -120.46
C PHE A 722 72.75 69.17 -121.97
N HIS A 723 71.95 68.45 -122.76
CA HIS A 723 71.72 68.75 -124.16
C HIS A 723 70.94 70.06 -124.40
N LEU A 724 70.02 70.44 -123.52
CA LEU A 724 69.29 71.71 -123.62
C LEU A 724 70.20 72.92 -123.33
N SER A 725 70.98 72.87 -122.24
CA SER A 725 71.91 73.97 -121.89
C SER A 725 72.98 74.23 -122.94
N ALA A 726 73.42 73.21 -123.67
CA ALA A 726 74.38 73.33 -124.77
C ALA A 726 73.86 74.15 -125.98
N SER A 727 72.53 74.31 -126.13
CA SER A 727 71.93 74.99 -127.28
C SER A 727 71.81 76.52 -127.13
N SER A 728 71.65 77.04 -125.91
CA SER A 728 71.37 78.47 -125.69
C SER A 728 72.63 79.36 -125.72
N ASN A 729 73.80 78.80 -125.38
CA ASN A 729 75.05 79.57 -125.26
C ASN A 729 75.65 80.06 -126.60
N ARG A 730 75.00 79.77 -127.74
CA ARG A 730 75.42 80.27 -129.07
C ARG A 730 74.81 81.61 -129.49
N VAL A 731 73.86 82.16 -128.73
CA VAL A 731 73.13 83.39 -129.12
C VAL A 731 73.60 84.64 -128.36
N LEU A 732 74.20 84.49 -127.17
CA LEU A 732 74.61 85.62 -126.33
C LEU A 732 75.88 86.35 -126.81
N LEU A 733 76.73 85.71 -127.62
CA LEU A 733 78.04 86.26 -128.03
C LEU A 733 78.05 87.11 -129.32
N ILE A 734 76.91 87.33 -129.99
CA ILE A 734 76.86 88.04 -131.28
C ILE A 734 76.15 89.41 -131.20
N ARG A 735 75.61 89.78 -130.03
CA ARG A 735 74.85 91.04 -129.85
C ARG A 735 75.46 92.07 -128.90
N GLN A 736 76.51 91.72 -128.15
CA GLN A 736 77.09 92.63 -127.14
C GLN A 736 78.23 93.52 -127.68
N GLU A 737 78.92 93.12 -128.75
CA GLU A 737 80.00 93.92 -129.35
C GLU A 737 79.50 95.07 -130.24
N LYS A 738 78.31 94.95 -130.84
CA LYS A 738 77.93 95.77 -132.00
C LYS A 738 77.45 97.20 -131.70
N ASP A 739 76.93 97.45 -130.50
CA ASP A 739 76.44 98.78 -130.11
C ASP A 739 77.44 99.56 -129.24
N MET A 740 78.49 98.90 -128.71
CA MET A 740 79.64 99.57 -128.08
C MET A 740 80.37 100.50 -129.07
N GLU A 741 80.39 100.12 -130.35
CA GLU A 741 81.00 100.92 -131.43
C GLU A 741 80.11 102.11 -131.84
N LEU A 742 78.78 101.97 -131.77
CA LEU A 742 77.83 103.05 -132.07
C LEU A 742 77.85 104.16 -131.01
N ALA A 743 78.16 103.82 -129.75
CA ALA A 743 78.33 104.78 -128.67
C ALA A 743 79.56 105.69 -128.88
N ALA A 744 80.68 105.12 -129.35
CA ALA A 744 81.92 105.87 -129.62
C ALA A 744 81.76 106.86 -130.78
N GLY A 745 81.10 106.46 -131.87
CA GLY A 745 80.95 107.29 -133.07
C GLY A 745 80.18 108.60 -132.85
N LYS A 746 79.19 108.60 -131.93
CA LYS A 746 78.38 109.80 -131.64
C LYS A 746 79.08 110.81 -130.72
N LEU A 747 80.09 110.39 -129.96
CA LEU A 747 80.88 111.30 -129.11
C LEU A 747 81.69 112.31 -129.95
N VAL A 748 82.14 111.92 -131.15
CA VAL A 748 82.89 112.79 -132.08
C VAL A 748 81.99 113.87 -132.71
N ALA A 749 80.69 113.59 -132.90
CA ALA A 749 79.73 114.59 -133.38
C ALA A 749 79.53 115.74 -132.36
N CYS A 750 79.80 115.49 -131.09
CA CYS A 750 79.80 116.50 -130.04
C CYS A 750 80.85 117.59 -130.33
N GLN A 751 82.10 117.21 -130.65
CA GLN A 751 83.21 118.15 -130.85
C GLN A 751 83.03 119.09 -132.06
N LYS A 752 82.50 118.60 -133.20
CA LYS A 752 82.27 119.46 -134.38
C LYS A 752 81.14 120.48 -134.16
N THR A 753 80.07 120.07 -133.48
CA THR A 753 78.93 120.95 -133.22
C THR A 753 79.27 121.99 -132.15
N ILE A 754 80.04 121.62 -131.12
CA ILE A 754 80.55 122.53 -130.09
C ILE A 754 81.42 123.65 -130.69
N LEU A 755 82.18 123.40 -131.76
CA LEU A 755 82.93 124.46 -132.46
C LEU A 755 82.02 125.42 -133.24
N SER A 756 80.91 124.94 -133.83
CA SER A 756 79.95 125.80 -134.53
C SER A 756 79.09 126.62 -133.57
N LEU A 757 78.65 126.04 -132.45
CA LEU A 757 77.93 126.76 -131.40
C LEU A 757 78.85 127.64 -130.53
N ASN A 758 80.17 127.41 -130.51
CA ASN A 758 81.13 128.42 -130.01
C ASN A 758 81.11 129.72 -130.84
N GLN A 759 80.70 129.66 -132.11
CA GLN A 759 80.44 130.87 -132.91
C GLN A 759 79.11 131.57 -132.52
N GLN A 760 78.19 130.85 -131.88
CA GLN A 760 76.96 131.39 -131.26
C GLN A 760 77.15 131.80 -129.79
N LEU A 761 78.28 131.42 -129.16
CA LEU A 761 78.81 131.95 -127.90
C LEU A 761 79.30 133.42 -128.01
N LYS A 762 78.67 134.18 -128.91
CA LYS A 762 78.72 135.63 -129.01
C LYS A 762 77.34 136.29 -128.91
N ILE A 763 76.32 135.56 -128.46
CA ILE A 763 75.03 136.13 -128.02
C ILE A 763 74.68 135.77 -126.56
N LEU A 764 74.68 134.50 -126.10
CA LEU A 764 74.17 134.20 -124.73
C LEU A 764 74.75 132.95 -123.98
N ALA A 765 75.35 133.23 -122.82
CA ALA A 765 75.50 132.40 -121.59
C ALA A 765 76.41 131.12 -121.56
N ASN A 766 76.89 130.78 -120.34
CA ASN A 766 78.07 129.95 -120.03
C ASN A 766 77.77 128.63 -119.25
N PHE A 767 78.63 127.59 -119.45
CA PHE A 767 79.29 126.65 -118.47
C PHE A 767 78.59 126.16 -117.15
N ASP A 768 78.83 124.95 -116.57
CA ASP A 768 79.87 123.90 -116.79
C ASP A 768 79.59 122.47 -116.18
N ASN A 769 80.40 121.48 -116.59
CA ASN A 769 80.98 120.21 -115.99
C ASN A 769 80.62 119.64 -114.57
N PHE A 770 80.91 118.36 -114.14
CA PHE A 770 81.33 117.05 -114.75
C PHE A 770 81.15 115.83 -113.75
N MET A 771 81.73 114.63 -114.00
CA MET A 771 81.61 113.34 -113.24
C MET A 771 82.94 112.52 -113.14
N LEU A 772 83.12 111.55 -112.19
CA LEU A 772 83.76 110.18 -112.34
C LEU A 772 84.12 109.38 -111.03
N GLU A 773 84.68 108.14 -111.17
CA GLU A 773 85.38 107.20 -110.22
C GLU A 773 84.54 106.30 -109.24
N THR A 774 84.94 105.13 -108.62
CA THR A 774 85.92 103.97 -108.74
C THR A 774 85.52 102.83 -107.72
N ALA A 775 86.27 101.75 -107.36
CA ALA A 775 86.70 100.51 -108.07
C ALA A 775 87.27 99.39 -107.10
N LYS A 776 87.63 98.17 -107.59
CA LYS A 776 88.53 97.10 -106.98
C LYS A 776 87.95 96.14 -105.84
N PRO A 777 88.68 95.18 -105.17
CA PRO A 777 89.14 93.84 -105.69
C PRO A 777 89.30 92.62 -104.67
N GLU A 778 89.95 91.48 -105.09
CA GLU A 778 90.81 90.50 -104.31
C GLU A 778 90.18 89.64 -103.14
N SER A 779 90.68 88.51 -102.56
CA SER A 779 91.88 87.60 -102.69
C SER A 779 91.63 86.05 -102.43
N ASN A 780 92.29 85.34 -101.47
CA ASN A 780 92.35 83.83 -101.26
C ASN A 780 92.65 83.37 -99.79
N GLY A 781 92.44 82.07 -99.42
CA GLY A 781 93.39 81.27 -98.57
C GLY A 781 92.90 80.46 -97.33
N ASP A 782 93.23 79.14 -97.29
CA ASP A 782 93.50 78.14 -96.19
C ASP A 782 92.73 78.10 -94.83
N LEU A 783 92.42 77.00 -94.10
CA LEU A 783 92.78 75.55 -93.98
C LEU A 783 93.65 75.19 -92.72
N LEU A 784 93.30 74.07 -92.04
CA LEU A 784 93.88 73.43 -90.81
C LEU A 784 93.16 73.75 -89.45
N ALA A 785 93.38 73.02 -88.34
CA ALA A 785 93.23 71.57 -88.05
C ALA A 785 93.61 71.22 -86.58
N PHE A 786 92.76 70.50 -85.84
CA PHE A 786 93.06 69.75 -84.60
C PHE A 786 92.12 68.52 -84.56
N ARG A 787 92.49 67.25 -84.31
CA ARG A 787 93.61 66.51 -83.66
C ARG A 787 93.25 65.99 -82.25
N GLY A 788 93.09 64.66 -82.17
CA GLY A 788 93.13 63.86 -80.95
C GLY A 788 91.84 63.81 -80.12
N GLU A 789 91.54 62.74 -79.38
CA GLU A 789 92.10 61.38 -79.45
C GLU A 789 91.16 60.37 -78.73
N SER A 790 91.29 59.09 -79.07
CA SER A 790 90.90 57.87 -78.32
C SER A 790 89.82 57.92 -77.21
N GLN A 791 88.74 57.15 -77.37
CA GLN A 791 88.38 56.12 -76.37
C GLN A 791 87.49 54.99 -76.94
N ILE A 792 87.47 53.85 -76.24
CA ILE A 792 86.96 52.53 -76.65
C ILE A 792 86.20 51.90 -75.46
N LEU A 793 85.38 50.86 -75.74
CA LEU A 793 84.68 49.92 -74.84
C LEU A 793 83.22 50.27 -74.45
N SER A 794 82.29 49.45 -74.96
CA SER A 794 81.56 48.36 -74.25
C SER A 794 80.86 48.63 -72.90
N PRO A 795 79.94 47.74 -72.40
CA PRO A 795 79.45 46.44 -72.91
C PRO A 795 77.94 46.49 -73.31
N ARG A 796 77.26 45.49 -73.90
CA ARG A 796 77.39 44.01 -74.05
C ARG A 796 76.69 43.17 -72.94
N ILE A 797 75.67 42.42 -73.34
CA ILE A 797 75.08 41.21 -72.69
C ILE A 797 74.20 41.41 -71.43
N SER A 798 73.03 40.75 -71.43
CA SER A 798 72.13 40.53 -70.29
C SER A 798 72.65 39.45 -69.34
N PRO A 799 72.09 39.32 -68.12
CA PRO A 799 71.52 38.00 -67.81
C PRO A 799 70.23 38.05 -66.95
N GLU A 800 69.49 36.93 -67.02
CA GLU A 800 69.05 36.04 -65.91
C GLU A 800 69.03 36.55 -64.45
N ASN A 801 68.18 36.07 -63.54
CA ASN A 801 67.01 35.18 -63.58
C ASN A 801 66.31 35.24 -62.19
N MET A 802 65.04 34.83 -62.11
CA MET A 802 64.41 34.19 -60.92
C MET A 802 64.31 35.05 -59.62
N GLU A 803 63.48 34.74 -58.61
CA GLU A 803 62.61 33.58 -58.31
C GLU A 803 61.49 33.99 -57.31
N ILE A 804 60.38 33.21 -57.22
CA ILE A 804 59.51 33.04 -56.02
C ILE A 804 58.67 34.28 -55.55
N SER A 805 57.41 34.18 -55.06
CA SER A 805 56.56 33.05 -54.68
C SER A 805 55.06 33.20 -55.01
N SER A 806 54.33 32.09 -54.82
CA SER A 806 52.89 31.94 -54.49
C SER A 806 52.23 33.11 -53.72
N ALA A 807 50.97 33.52 -53.91
CA ALA A 807 49.70 32.81 -54.21
C ALA A 807 48.94 32.23 -52.98
N LEU A 808 47.60 32.42 -53.03
CA LEU A 808 46.51 31.88 -52.19
C LEU A 808 46.35 32.34 -50.71
N PRO A 809 45.11 32.63 -50.28
CA PRO A 809 44.70 32.60 -48.87
C PRO A 809 44.11 31.23 -48.47
N ASN A 810 44.25 30.84 -47.20
CA ASN A 810 43.22 30.22 -46.35
C ASN A 810 43.81 29.68 -45.03
N CYS A 811 43.33 30.23 -43.91
CA CYS A 811 43.07 29.59 -42.62
C CYS A 811 42.25 30.58 -41.79
#